data_AF-A0A8D4A1Q5-F1
#
_entry.id   AF-A0A8D4A1Q5-F1
#
_cell.length_a   1.000
_cell.length_b   1.000
_cell.length_c   1.000
_cell.angle_alpha   90.00
_cell.angle_beta   90.00
_cell.angle_gamma   90.00
#
_symmetry.space_group_name_H-M   'P 1'
#
loop_
_entity.id
_entity.type
_entity.pdbx_description
1 polymer ?
#
loop_
_entity_poly.entity_id
_entity_poly.type
_entity_poly.pdbx_seq_one_letter_code
_entity_poly.pdbx_strand_id
1 'polypeptide(L)'
;MNSKYTNVISAIVVNANTEKKLPTIISNAKGELDVSLLFTNKKTNETVSKTFKLKGLKTNGGMHHSGLILRDPIDSFGGSDGFKKYLGMTQDERFKHDNNLYLSNIKNYWGDDGALKARGLESVTADQKKEFDEKAAKLKLDSYDSAAAKGFSLPVFNSEGKVEGLKLFEREVAKAPSHVDTLGRDIYKTNGLARTIPNETYKTIAKQTYQVTFNFEKDFRKELAEIDRHIKFFEDKNEEQIKSYLESQIKILDQNLESKLKEINNRWNSYSDEAKKGLKESHKKEIEEAERKHKEERSKYLSWKKDDLINWQREEKKKIEEKKSQKLGGRVSGTMWIMDFVKPENGQRAQRFFFGTNSHVARTLKEHNLTAFSLSRINSNVGVGATLKFNDYDPNFTKFSFSKPSGIIKTVFDGIDFLKTSPKSYIHSSQKADYENVEEYIDFAVVEIDFTSVNPSDVIVWKENKQLHNYAENNKDKLIEEITNGYEKDIKNHIKFKSTSYLDNYNSIDVPLAVDEKIKEQIDNWNSKEGLFILGYPRAEKDYYLERYIDDELIKISKENFSLWVNGDHKWYKQLAVQEGQQPAFSKHVLENGGRLSYQIGYRTFTDKPGLVDGFLGASRIGDDLYSIYDKDSKKENKYVNYGLHLAPRFYAPNGGASGSSVRNKKNELIAVFHSSNDWAKTGLAAVFRSPGKEYDGLFGAYNLPQYDLIYGGGKEQKKSYREALKTMYGTSNSQFKTNLFNKGLEDEHIPSEFKFTTPAK
;
A
#
# COMPACT_ATOMS: atom_id res chain seq x y z
N MET A 1 51.60 1.32 17.67
CA MET A 1 52.11 2.70 17.47
C MET A 1 53.49 2.79 18.09
N ASN A 2 54.41 3.53 17.46
CA ASN A 2 55.75 3.79 17.99
C ASN A 2 55.64 4.66 19.27
N SER A 3 56.16 4.19 20.40
CA SER A 3 56.01 4.80 21.74
C SER A 3 56.49 6.25 21.83
N LYS A 4 57.34 6.67 20.89
CA LYS A 4 57.88 8.03 20.79
C LYS A 4 56.83 9.12 20.53
N TYR A 5 55.68 8.80 19.92
CA TYR A 5 54.71 9.81 19.45
C TYR A 5 53.35 9.80 20.16
N THR A 6 53.12 8.82 21.04
CA THR A 6 51.83 8.60 21.73
C THR A 6 51.36 9.82 22.55
N ASN A 7 52.31 10.58 23.10
CA ASN A 7 52.04 11.76 23.92
C ASN A 7 52.05 13.09 23.14
N VAL A 8 52.32 13.06 21.83
CA VAL A 8 52.49 14.27 21.00
C VAL A 8 51.41 14.37 19.91
N ILE A 9 50.96 13.23 19.37
CA ILE A 9 50.01 13.19 18.26
C ILE A 9 48.79 12.36 18.67
N SER A 10 47.58 12.86 18.43
CA SER A 10 46.36 12.04 18.37
C SER A 10 45.99 11.76 16.92
N ALA A 11 45.45 10.57 16.66
CA ALA A 11 44.93 10.19 15.36
C ALA A 11 43.51 9.65 15.54
N ILE A 12 42.56 10.17 14.76
CA ILE A 12 41.19 9.65 14.72
C ILE A 12 40.82 9.29 13.29
N VAL A 13 40.09 8.19 13.12
CA VAL A 13 39.49 7.84 11.84
C VAL A 13 38.35 8.80 11.57
N VAL A 14 38.43 9.56 10.49
CA VAL A 14 37.37 10.51 10.10
C VAL A 14 36.50 9.96 8.98
N ASN A 15 37.03 9.08 8.13
CA ASN A 15 36.25 8.43 7.09
C ASN A 15 36.88 7.11 6.64
N ALA A 16 36.06 6.20 6.14
CA ALA A 16 36.44 4.94 5.52
C ALA A 16 35.59 4.74 4.26
N ASN A 17 36.22 4.80 3.10
CA ASN A 17 35.54 4.75 1.79
C ASN A 17 35.89 3.48 1.02
N THR A 18 34.86 2.87 0.44
CA THR A 18 35.01 1.73 -0.48
C THR A 18 34.90 2.20 -1.92
N GLU A 19 35.78 1.71 -2.78
CA GLU A 19 35.73 1.89 -4.23
C GLU A 19 34.66 0.94 -4.82
N LYS A 20 33.75 1.48 -5.63
CA LYS A 20 32.60 0.76 -6.18
C LYS A 20 32.48 1.00 -7.69
N LYS A 21 32.28 -0.07 -8.45
CA LYS A 21 31.82 -0.02 -9.85
C LYS A 21 30.81 -1.16 -10.05
N LEU A 22 29.54 -0.84 -9.83
CA LEU A 22 28.45 -1.81 -9.90
C LEU A 22 28.48 -2.54 -11.27
N PRO A 23 28.27 -3.87 -11.33
CA PRO A 23 27.79 -4.73 -10.25
C PRO A 23 28.79 -5.14 -9.17
N THR A 24 30.04 -4.71 -9.29
CA THR A 24 31.17 -5.17 -8.47
C THR A 24 31.66 -4.08 -7.51
N ILE A 25 31.65 -4.34 -6.22
CA ILE A 25 32.36 -3.51 -5.24
C ILE A 25 33.85 -3.82 -5.35
N ILE A 26 34.59 -2.96 -6.05
CA ILE A 26 36.03 -3.12 -6.31
C ILE A 26 36.80 -3.34 -5.01
N SER A 27 36.48 -2.56 -3.97
CA SER A 27 37.02 -2.73 -2.63
C SER A 27 36.84 -4.12 -2.05
N ASN A 28 35.67 -4.74 -2.25
CA ASN A 28 35.35 -6.06 -1.71
C ASN A 28 35.91 -7.19 -2.59
N ALA A 29 36.13 -6.92 -3.88
CA ALA A 29 36.82 -7.85 -4.79
C ALA A 29 38.32 -7.89 -4.48
N LYS A 30 38.93 -6.74 -4.18
CA LYS A 30 40.38 -6.59 -3.95
C LYS A 30 40.80 -6.70 -2.48
N GLY A 31 39.86 -6.57 -1.55
CA GLY A 31 40.18 -6.54 -0.11
C GLY A 31 40.89 -5.24 0.29
N GLU A 32 40.44 -4.13 -0.29
CA GLU A 32 41.06 -2.80 -0.13
C GLU A 32 40.03 -1.75 0.33
N LEU A 33 40.44 -0.80 1.18
CA LEU A 33 39.61 0.29 1.69
C LEU A 33 40.48 1.55 1.86
N ASP A 34 39.95 2.71 1.48
CA ASP A 34 40.63 3.99 1.74
C ASP A 34 40.19 4.54 3.10
N VAL A 35 41.13 4.64 4.04
CA VAL A 35 40.89 5.14 5.40
C VAL A 35 41.54 6.51 5.55
N SER A 36 40.73 7.52 5.84
CA SER A 36 41.19 8.87 6.11
C SER A 36 41.36 9.06 7.62
N LEU A 37 42.59 9.40 8.01
CA LEU A 37 42.96 9.70 9.39
C LEU A 37 43.20 11.21 9.52
N LEU A 38 42.65 11.81 10.57
CA LEU A 38 43.01 13.15 11.03
C LEU A 38 44.03 13.02 12.14
N PHE A 39 45.22 13.57 11.92
CA PHE A 39 46.25 13.70 12.95
C PHE A 39 46.18 15.09 13.55
N THR A 40 46.22 15.18 14.88
CA THR A 40 46.26 16.43 15.63
C THR A 40 47.52 16.46 16.48
N ASN A 41 48.30 17.53 16.37
CA ASN A 41 49.37 17.79 17.32
C ASN A 41 48.78 18.32 18.62
N LYS A 42 48.93 17.55 19.71
CA LYS A 42 48.34 17.88 21.02
C LYS A 42 48.93 19.14 21.66
N LYS A 43 50.10 19.60 21.19
CA LYS A 43 50.78 20.80 21.72
C LYS A 43 50.43 22.08 20.97
N THR A 44 50.17 22.00 19.67
CA THR A 44 49.91 23.19 18.82
C THR A 44 48.47 23.28 18.32
N ASN A 45 47.66 22.23 18.50
CA ASN A 45 46.32 22.05 17.92
C ASN A 45 46.27 22.07 16.39
N GLU A 46 47.42 22.06 15.72
CA GLU A 46 47.47 21.94 14.26
C GLU A 46 47.03 20.54 13.82
N THR A 47 46.34 20.48 12.68
CA THR A 47 45.77 19.24 12.15
C THR A 47 46.26 18.96 10.73
N VAL A 48 46.41 17.67 10.42
CA VAL A 48 46.70 17.20 9.06
C VAL A 48 45.88 15.95 8.77
N SER A 49 45.21 15.92 7.62
CA SER A 49 44.49 14.74 7.16
C SER A 49 45.35 13.96 6.16
N LYS A 50 45.39 12.63 6.31
CA LYS A 50 46.02 11.72 5.35
C LYS A 50 45.11 10.53 5.10
N THR A 51 44.99 10.16 3.83
CA THR A 51 44.27 8.97 3.40
C THR A 51 45.27 7.86 3.12
N PHE A 52 45.00 6.68 3.68
CA PHE A 52 45.79 5.48 3.50
C PHE A 52 44.94 4.41 2.85
N LYS A 53 45.51 3.69 1.88
CA LYS A 53 44.88 2.50 1.31
C LYS A 53 45.21 1.30 2.22
N LEU A 54 44.21 0.86 2.98
CA LEU A 54 44.28 -0.36 3.77
C LEU A 54 44.06 -1.56 2.84
N LYS A 55 44.95 -2.56 2.91
CA LYS A 55 44.94 -3.75 2.06
C LYS A 55 44.93 -5.03 2.90
N GLY A 56 44.61 -6.16 2.27
CA GLY A 56 44.60 -7.48 2.93
C GLY A 56 43.33 -7.78 3.71
N LEU A 57 42.24 -7.05 3.44
CA LEU A 57 40.92 -7.32 4.01
C LEU A 57 40.30 -8.56 3.32
N LYS A 58 39.38 -9.25 4.00
CA LYS A 58 38.66 -10.41 3.44
C LYS A 58 37.92 -10.01 2.15
N THR A 59 38.08 -10.82 1.10
CA THR A 59 37.43 -10.61 -0.20
C THR A 59 36.16 -11.44 -0.33
N ASN A 60 35.17 -10.97 -1.08
CA ASN A 60 33.94 -11.73 -1.37
C ASN A 60 33.55 -11.72 -2.88
N GLY A 61 34.53 -11.57 -3.77
CA GLY A 61 34.28 -11.51 -5.22
C GLY A 61 33.59 -10.22 -5.68
N GLY A 62 33.57 -9.18 -4.84
CA GLY A 62 32.95 -7.89 -5.17
C GLY A 62 31.45 -7.81 -4.89
N MET A 63 30.91 -8.78 -4.16
CA MET A 63 29.52 -8.73 -3.68
C MET A 63 29.36 -7.68 -2.58
N HIS A 64 28.14 -7.17 -2.41
CA HIS A 64 27.79 -6.36 -1.23
C HIS A 64 27.90 -7.17 0.06
N HIS A 65 28.01 -6.50 1.21
CA HIS A 65 28.11 -7.18 2.51
C HIS A 65 26.87 -8.04 2.83
N SER A 66 25.75 -7.82 2.14
CA SER A 66 24.53 -8.63 2.22
C SER A 66 24.54 -9.88 1.31
N GLY A 67 25.64 -10.14 0.57
CA GLY A 67 25.72 -11.24 -0.40
C GLY A 67 24.99 -10.98 -1.72
N LEU A 68 24.53 -9.75 -1.95
CA LEU A 68 23.82 -9.34 -3.16
C LEU A 68 24.77 -8.73 -4.20
N ILE A 69 24.47 -8.99 -5.48
CA ILE A 69 25.02 -8.24 -6.61
C ILE A 69 24.22 -6.94 -6.73
N LEU A 70 24.84 -5.81 -6.46
CA LEU A 70 24.21 -4.50 -6.61
C LEU A 70 24.30 -4.08 -8.07
N ARG A 71 23.23 -4.08 -8.86
CA ARG A 71 23.27 -3.54 -10.24
C ARG A 71 23.38 -2.02 -10.24
N ASP A 72 24.00 -1.43 -11.26
CA ASP A 72 24.01 0.03 -11.36
C ASP A 72 22.55 0.48 -11.61
N PRO A 73 21.98 1.36 -10.76
CA PRO A 73 20.62 1.82 -10.95
C PRO A 73 20.34 2.42 -12.34
N ILE A 74 21.37 2.92 -13.02
CA ILE A 74 21.25 3.49 -14.37
C ILE A 74 21.38 2.47 -15.52
N ASP A 75 21.67 1.19 -15.23
CA ASP A 75 21.83 0.15 -16.26
C ASP A 75 20.58 0.00 -17.13
N SER A 76 19.39 0.05 -16.51
CA SER A 76 18.10 -0.02 -17.22
C SER A 76 17.88 1.14 -18.20
N PHE A 77 18.65 2.23 -18.07
CA PHE A 77 18.57 3.41 -18.93
C PHE A 77 19.67 3.43 -20.00
N GLY A 78 20.54 2.41 -20.08
CA GLY A 78 21.70 2.42 -20.98
C GLY A 78 22.89 3.19 -20.40
N GLY A 79 23.04 3.19 -19.07
CA GLY A 79 24.11 3.89 -18.36
C GLY A 79 23.88 5.40 -18.23
N SER A 80 24.93 6.14 -17.90
CA SER A 80 24.82 7.55 -17.46
C SER A 80 24.32 8.47 -18.58
N ASP A 81 24.79 8.27 -19.81
CA ASP A 81 24.34 9.05 -20.96
C ASP A 81 22.88 8.79 -21.29
N GLY A 82 22.46 7.52 -21.20
CA GLY A 82 21.08 7.13 -21.41
C GLY A 82 20.15 7.67 -20.32
N PHE A 83 20.58 7.66 -19.06
CA PHE A 83 19.84 8.32 -17.97
C PHE A 83 19.73 9.84 -18.18
N LYS A 84 20.81 10.50 -18.62
CA LYS A 84 20.77 11.95 -18.94
C LYS A 84 19.77 12.25 -20.05
N LYS A 85 19.70 11.42 -21.09
CA LYS A 85 18.67 11.52 -22.15
C LYS A 85 17.27 11.32 -21.58
N TYR A 86 17.09 10.32 -20.71
CA TYR A 86 15.80 10.03 -20.07
C TYR A 86 15.28 11.21 -19.21
N LEU A 87 16.17 11.92 -18.51
CA LEU A 87 15.80 13.12 -17.74
C LEU A 87 15.24 14.24 -18.64
N GLY A 88 15.68 14.34 -19.89
CA GLY A 88 15.19 15.34 -20.86
C GLY A 88 13.88 14.97 -21.56
N MET A 89 13.37 13.74 -21.37
CA MET A 89 12.14 13.27 -22.01
C MET A 89 10.88 13.84 -21.35
N THR A 90 9.85 14.06 -22.16
CA THR A 90 8.46 14.26 -21.72
C THR A 90 7.91 13.00 -21.05
N GLN A 91 6.79 13.12 -20.31
CA GLN A 91 6.19 11.96 -19.65
C GLN A 91 5.70 10.87 -20.63
N ASP A 92 5.24 11.25 -21.82
CA ASP A 92 4.86 10.31 -22.89
C ASP A 92 6.07 9.56 -23.46
N GLU A 93 7.18 10.26 -23.68
CA GLU A 93 8.43 9.64 -24.15
C GLU A 93 9.00 8.67 -23.11
N ARG A 94 8.98 9.06 -21.83
CA ARG A 94 9.34 8.18 -20.71
C ARG A 94 8.44 6.95 -20.64
N PHE A 95 7.12 7.13 -20.78
CA PHE A 95 6.19 6.02 -20.84
C PHE A 95 6.55 5.04 -21.96
N LYS A 96 6.79 5.52 -23.19
CA LYS A 96 7.19 4.65 -24.31
C LYS A 96 8.47 3.86 -24.00
N HIS A 97 9.48 4.54 -23.46
CA HIS A 97 10.73 3.89 -23.05
C HIS A 97 10.51 2.79 -22.01
N ASP A 98 9.86 3.14 -20.90
CA ASP A 98 9.64 2.24 -19.77
C ASP A 98 8.67 1.09 -20.13
N ASN A 99 7.66 1.38 -20.95
CA ASN A 99 6.67 0.41 -21.38
C ASN A 99 7.27 -0.66 -22.30
N ASN A 100 8.18 -0.29 -23.19
CA ASN A 100 8.88 -1.28 -24.04
C ASN A 100 9.69 -2.27 -23.19
N LEU A 101 10.40 -1.78 -22.16
CA LEU A 101 11.12 -2.63 -21.21
C LEU A 101 10.15 -3.52 -20.43
N TYR A 102 9.07 -2.94 -19.92
CA TYR A 102 8.03 -3.67 -19.18
C TYR A 102 7.40 -4.80 -19.99
N LEU A 103 6.98 -4.51 -21.23
CA LEU A 103 6.37 -5.48 -22.12
C LEU A 103 7.32 -6.61 -22.50
N SER A 104 8.62 -6.33 -22.66
CA SER A 104 9.61 -7.38 -22.91
C SER A 104 9.69 -8.40 -21.78
N ASN A 105 9.53 -7.96 -20.52
CA ASN A 105 9.56 -8.83 -19.34
C ASN A 105 8.25 -9.63 -19.18
N ILE A 106 7.11 -9.03 -19.52
CA ILE A 106 5.80 -9.67 -19.33
C ILE A 106 5.43 -10.66 -20.44
N LYS A 107 6.15 -10.66 -21.58
CA LYS A 107 5.96 -11.66 -22.65
C LYS A 107 6.01 -13.10 -22.12
N ASN A 108 6.96 -13.38 -21.22
CA ASN A 108 7.10 -14.70 -20.61
C ASN A 108 5.89 -15.12 -19.76
N TYR A 109 5.14 -14.16 -19.19
CA TYR A 109 3.94 -14.46 -18.42
C TYR A 109 2.82 -15.03 -19.29
N TRP A 110 2.71 -14.56 -20.53
CA TRP A 110 1.64 -14.96 -21.46
C TRP A 110 1.96 -16.20 -22.28
N GLY A 111 3.24 -16.62 -22.35
CA GLY A 111 3.67 -17.79 -23.13
C GLY A 111 3.41 -17.63 -24.64
N ASP A 112 3.40 -18.76 -25.35
CA ASP A 112 3.27 -18.80 -26.82
C ASP A 112 1.89 -18.35 -27.32
N ASP A 113 0.84 -18.50 -26.49
CA ASP A 113 -0.53 -18.09 -26.81
C ASP A 113 -0.72 -16.57 -26.81
N GLY A 114 0.07 -15.83 -26.04
CA GLY A 114 0.01 -14.38 -25.95
C GLY A 114 -1.22 -13.83 -25.20
N ALA A 115 -1.19 -12.53 -24.91
CA ALA A 115 -2.20 -11.88 -24.07
C ALA A 115 -3.61 -11.87 -24.70
N LEU A 116 -3.72 -11.71 -26.01
CA LEU A 116 -5.02 -11.58 -26.68
C LEU A 116 -5.79 -12.90 -26.67
N LYS A 117 -5.13 -14.00 -27.03
CA LYS A 117 -5.75 -15.34 -27.08
C LYS A 117 -6.14 -15.80 -25.67
N ALA A 118 -5.25 -15.63 -24.69
CA ALA A 118 -5.56 -15.94 -23.28
C ALA A 118 -6.72 -15.12 -22.71
N ARG A 119 -7.11 -14.04 -23.40
CA ARG A 119 -8.22 -13.16 -23.04
C ARG A 119 -9.43 -13.32 -23.96
N GLY A 120 -9.39 -14.16 -24.99
CA GLY A 120 -10.45 -14.29 -25.99
C GLY A 120 -10.70 -12.98 -26.75
N LEU A 121 -9.64 -12.30 -27.19
CA LEU A 121 -9.64 -11.03 -27.95
C LEU A 121 -9.02 -11.18 -29.34
N GLU A 122 -8.81 -12.41 -29.81
CA GLU A 122 -8.21 -12.74 -31.11
C GLU A 122 -9.07 -12.33 -32.31
N SER A 123 -10.36 -12.05 -32.11
CA SER A 123 -11.26 -11.56 -33.15
C SER A 123 -11.03 -10.10 -33.53
N VAL A 124 -10.27 -9.34 -32.73
CA VAL A 124 -10.00 -7.92 -32.99
C VAL A 124 -8.96 -7.76 -34.09
N THR A 125 -9.35 -7.09 -35.17
CA THR A 125 -8.55 -6.96 -36.40
C THR A 125 -7.42 -5.93 -36.24
N ALA A 126 -6.43 -5.98 -37.13
CA ALA A 126 -5.34 -5.00 -37.15
C ALA A 126 -5.84 -3.56 -37.39
N ASP A 127 -6.86 -3.38 -38.23
CA ASP A 127 -7.45 -2.06 -38.51
C ASP A 127 -8.18 -1.50 -37.28
N GLN A 128 -8.93 -2.34 -36.56
CA GLN A 128 -9.58 -1.95 -35.31
C GLN A 128 -8.58 -1.52 -34.24
N LYS A 129 -7.47 -2.27 -34.10
CA LYS A 129 -6.37 -1.89 -33.18
C LYS A 129 -5.73 -0.57 -33.59
N LYS A 130 -5.48 -0.37 -34.88
CA LYS A 130 -4.90 0.88 -35.39
C LYS A 130 -5.81 2.07 -35.10
N GLU A 131 -7.12 1.96 -35.34
CA GLU A 131 -8.08 3.01 -35.03
C GLU A 131 -8.14 3.29 -33.52
N PHE A 132 -8.15 2.24 -32.70
CA PHE A 132 -8.08 2.37 -31.24
C PHE A 132 -6.81 3.11 -30.83
N ASP A 133 -5.64 2.70 -31.32
CA ASP A 133 -4.33 3.27 -30.95
C ASP A 133 -4.21 4.74 -31.37
N GLU A 134 -4.73 5.11 -32.54
CA GLU A 134 -4.77 6.50 -33.00
C GLU A 134 -5.64 7.40 -32.10
N LYS A 135 -6.79 6.90 -31.63
CA LYS A 135 -7.66 7.61 -30.68
C LYS A 135 -7.04 7.64 -29.28
N ALA A 136 -6.52 6.51 -28.80
CA ALA A 136 -5.86 6.39 -27.50
C ALA A 136 -4.66 7.35 -27.39
N ALA A 137 -3.84 7.48 -28.44
CA ALA A 137 -2.72 8.41 -28.48
C ALA A 137 -3.14 9.89 -28.32
N LYS A 138 -4.29 10.28 -28.91
CA LYS A 138 -4.85 11.64 -28.74
C LYS A 138 -5.32 11.86 -27.30
N LEU A 139 -5.90 10.84 -26.69
CA LEU A 139 -6.42 10.86 -25.31
C LEU A 139 -5.36 10.62 -24.22
N LYS A 140 -4.10 10.41 -24.62
CA LYS A 140 -2.96 10.05 -23.75
C LYS A 140 -3.20 8.75 -22.98
N LEU A 141 -3.65 7.73 -23.71
CA LEU A 141 -3.93 6.38 -23.23
C LEU A 141 -3.03 5.36 -23.93
N ASP A 142 -2.91 4.19 -23.31
CA ASP A 142 -2.08 3.10 -23.81
C ASP A 142 -2.63 2.45 -25.09
N SER A 143 -1.78 1.75 -25.85
CA SER A 143 -2.21 1.00 -27.04
C SER A 143 -2.97 -0.26 -26.67
N TYR A 144 -3.77 -0.78 -27.61
CA TYR A 144 -4.62 -1.95 -27.42
C TYR A 144 -3.83 -3.17 -26.93
N ASP A 145 -2.75 -3.52 -27.63
CA ASP A 145 -1.95 -4.71 -27.31
C ASP A 145 -1.14 -4.53 -26.01
N SER A 146 -0.69 -3.31 -25.71
CA SER A 146 0.01 -3.00 -24.45
C SER A 146 -0.94 -3.10 -23.25
N ALA A 147 -2.11 -2.47 -23.35
CA ALA A 147 -3.18 -2.58 -22.37
C ALA A 147 -3.65 -4.04 -22.20
N ALA A 148 -3.68 -4.81 -23.30
CA ALA A 148 -4.03 -6.22 -23.27
C ALA A 148 -3.05 -7.02 -22.40
N ALA A 149 -1.74 -6.81 -22.64
CA ALA A 149 -0.66 -7.47 -21.91
C ALA A 149 -0.61 -7.10 -20.43
N LYS A 150 -1.13 -5.93 -20.03
CA LYS A 150 -1.21 -5.48 -18.63
C LYS A 150 -2.48 -5.94 -17.91
N GLY A 151 -3.42 -6.56 -18.63
CA GLY A 151 -4.70 -7.02 -18.06
C GLY A 151 -5.78 -5.95 -17.97
N PHE A 152 -5.66 -4.84 -18.69
CA PHE A 152 -6.64 -3.75 -18.64
C PHE A 152 -7.96 -4.17 -19.30
N SER A 153 -9.08 -3.62 -18.84
CA SER A 153 -10.39 -3.75 -19.50
C SER A 153 -10.31 -3.16 -20.92
N LEU A 154 -10.77 -3.89 -21.93
CA LEU A 154 -10.62 -3.51 -23.34
C LEU A 154 -11.93 -3.65 -24.12
N PRO A 155 -12.15 -2.81 -25.14
CA PRO A 155 -13.30 -2.93 -26.01
C PRO A 155 -13.21 -4.16 -26.92
N VAL A 156 -14.37 -4.74 -27.18
CA VAL A 156 -14.64 -5.68 -28.26
C VAL A 156 -15.46 -4.95 -29.32
N PHE A 157 -15.16 -5.21 -30.58
CA PHE A 157 -15.74 -4.50 -31.71
C PHE A 157 -16.62 -5.42 -32.55
N ASN A 158 -17.71 -4.87 -33.07
CA ASN A 158 -18.54 -5.56 -34.07
C ASN A 158 -17.89 -5.49 -35.46
N SER A 159 -18.54 -6.08 -36.46
CA SER A 159 -18.09 -6.09 -37.86
C SER A 159 -17.98 -4.69 -38.50
N GLU A 160 -18.66 -3.68 -37.96
CA GLU A 160 -18.59 -2.28 -38.41
C GLU A 160 -17.48 -1.48 -37.69
N GLY A 161 -16.72 -2.10 -36.78
CA GLY A 161 -15.70 -1.43 -35.98
C GLY A 161 -16.24 -0.61 -34.80
N LYS A 162 -17.53 -0.71 -34.47
CA LYS A 162 -18.12 -0.07 -33.29
C LYS A 162 -17.92 -0.93 -32.05
N VAL A 163 -17.73 -0.28 -30.90
CA VAL A 163 -17.61 -0.96 -29.61
C VAL A 163 -18.94 -1.64 -29.24
N GLU A 164 -18.92 -2.95 -29.07
CA GLU A 164 -20.05 -3.76 -28.61
C GLU A 164 -20.10 -3.83 -27.07
N GLY A 165 -18.95 -3.79 -26.42
CA GLY A 165 -18.81 -3.75 -24.97
C GLY A 165 -17.36 -3.93 -24.53
N LEU A 166 -17.12 -3.84 -23.22
CA LEU A 166 -15.83 -4.00 -22.58
C LEU A 166 -15.70 -5.42 -22.01
N LYS A 167 -14.55 -6.04 -22.28
CA LYS A 167 -14.16 -7.32 -21.71
C LYS A 167 -13.20 -7.09 -20.55
N LEU A 168 -13.62 -7.49 -19.35
CA LEU A 168 -12.80 -7.44 -18.14
C LEU A 168 -11.95 -8.70 -18.07
N PHE A 169 -10.72 -8.57 -17.57
CA PHE A 169 -9.90 -9.74 -17.31
C PHE A 169 -10.24 -10.34 -15.95
N GLU A 170 -10.43 -11.66 -15.91
CA GLU A 170 -10.95 -12.36 -14.73
C GLU A 170 -9.91 -12.64 -13.65
N ARG A 171 -8.65 -12.21 -13.85
CA ARG A 171 -7.56 -12.35 -12.88
C ARG A 171 -6.65 -11.13 -12.93
N GLU A 172 -5.94 -10.86 -11.83
CA GLU A 172 -4.94 -9.80 -11.84
C GLU A 172 -3.66 -10.28 -12.54
N VAL A 173 -3.15 -9.48 -13.49
CA VAL A 173 -1.85 -9.73 -14.11
C VAL A 173 -0.73 -9.29 -13.15
N ALA A 174 0.29 -10.13 -13.00
CA ALA A 174 1.45 -9.85 -12.18
C ALA A 174 2.21 -8.60 -12.68
N LYS A 175 2.67 -7.76 -11.74
CA LYS A 175 3.24 -6.44 -12.05
C LYS A 175 4.65 -6.29 -11.53
N ALA A 176 5.59 -5.97 -12.41
CA ALA A 176 6.98 -5.75 -12.03
C ALA A 176 7.21 -4.36 -11.40
N PRO A 177 8.24 -4.22 -10.54
CA PRO A 177 8.75 -2.95 -10.04
C PRO A 177 9.12 -1.96 -11.15
N SER A 178 8.98 -0.66 -10.87
CA SER A 178 9.55 0.39 -11.74
C SER A 178 11.05 0.57 -11.47
N HIS A 179 11.83 0.65 -12.56
CA HIS A 179 13.26 0.99 -12.49
C HIS A 179 13.49 2.43 -12.01
N VAL A 180 12.61 3.36 -12.41
CA VAL A 180 12.64 4.75 -11.95
C VAL A 180 12.39 4.82 -10.44
N ASP A 181 11.44 4.02 -9.95
CA ASP A 181 11.08 4.04 -8.53
C ASP A 181 12.20 3.49 -7.65
N THR A 182 12.95 2.51 -8.16
CA THR A 182 14.03 1.82 -7.43
C THR A 182 15.42 2.43 -7.65
N LEU A 183 15.52 3.51 -8.43
CA LEU A 183 16.78 4.18 -8.73
C LEU A 183 17.55 4.55 -7.44
N GLY A 184 18.78 4.03 -7.30
CA GLY A 184 19.68 4.30 -6.18
C GLY A 184 19.25 3.67 -4.85
N ARG A 185 18.39 2.65 -4.87
CA ARG A 185 17.76 2.07 -3.66
C ARG A 185 17.78 0.54 -3.67
N ASP A 186 17.65 -0.03 -2.48
CA ASP A 186 17.41 -1.46 -2.32
C ASP A 186 15.94 -1.76 -2.64
N ILE A 187 15.71 -2.44 -3.77
CA ILE A 187 14.39 -2.84 -4.27
C ILE A 187 13.55 -3.62 -3.26
N TYR A 188 14.18 -4.35 -2.34
CA TYR A 188 13.46 -5.11 -1.31
C TYR A 188 12.97 -4.23 -0.16
N LYS A 189 13.47 -3.00 -0.07
CA LYS A 189 13.18 -2.00 0.97
C LYS A 189 12.40 -0.79 0.45
N THR A 190 11.84 -0.86 -0.76
CA THR A 190 11.03 0.22 -1.34
C THR A 190 9.53 0.09 -1.07
N ASN A 191 9.13 -0.60 0.00
CA ASN A 191 7.72 -0.78 0.38
C ASN A 191 7.20 0.23 1.41
N GLY A 192 8.06 1.12 1.87
CA GLY A 192 7.76 2.13 2.89
C GLY A 192 8.71 2.05 4.08
N LEU A 193 8.69 3.08 4.90
CA LEU A 193 9.57 3.26 6.04
C LEU A 193 8.82 2.93 7.34
N ALA A 194 9.28 1.88 8.03
CA ALA A 194 8.68 1.45 9.29
C ALA A 194 9.19 2.29 10.47
N ARG A 195 8.35 2.40 11.49
CA ARG A 195 8.65 2.85 12.86
C ARG A 195 9.39 4.17 12.94
N THR A 196 9.14 5.08 12.01
CA THR A 196 9.85 6.37 11.93
C THR A 196 8.84 7.50 11.71
N ILE A 197 9.03 8.63 12.40
CA ILE A 197 8.30 9.87 12.16
C ILE A 197 9.25 10.90 11.54
N PRO A 198 9.28 11.06 10.20
CA PRO A 198 10.33 11.84 9.57
C PRO A 198 10.28 13.34 9.80
N ASN A 199 9.08 13.91 9.96
CA ASN A 199 8.86 15.35 10.04
C ASN A 199 7.54 15.67 10.76
N GLU A 200 7.27 16.97 10.97
CA GLU A 200 6.06 17.45 11.63
C GLU A 200 4.77 17.13 10.86
N THR A 201 4.79 17.07 9.53
CA THR A 201 3.61 16.65 8.74
C THR A 201 3.21 15.22 9.07
N TYR A 202 4.15 14.26 9.06
CA TYR A 202 3.86 12.88 9.46
C TYR A 202 3.44 12.78 10.92
N LYS A 203 4.01 13.61 11.81
CA LYS A 203 3.59 13.65 13.22
C LYS A 203 2.14 14.11 13.37
N THR A 204 1.73 15.16 12.66
CA THR A 204 0.33 15.62 12.65
C THR A 204 -0.61 14.54 12.14
N ILE A 205 -0.25 13.86 11.04
CA ILE A 205 -1.03 12.75 10.50
C ILE A 205 -1.12 11.60 11.51
N ALA A 206 0.01 11.20 12.11
CA ALA A 206 0.07 10.10 13.06
C ALA A 206 -0.89 10.31 14.25
N LYS A 207 -1.00 11.55 14.76
CA LYS A 207 -1.92 11.90 15.86
C LYS A 207 -3.40 11.75 15.50
N GLN A 208 -3.72 11.74 14.21
CA GLN A 208 -5.08 11.67 13.66
C GLN A 208 -5.40 10.29 13.08
N THR A 209 -4.44 9.36 13.11
CA THR A 209 -4.53 8.04 12.49
C THR A 209 -4.40 6.93 13.53
N TYR A 210 -5.22 5.90 13.37
CA TYR A 210 -5.44 4.82 14.31
C TYR A 210 -5.20 3.48 13.63
N GLN A 211 -4.56 2.57 14.34
CA GLN A 211 -4.69 1.14 14.08
C GLN A 211 -6.02 0.69 14.68
N VAL A 212 -6.87 0.05 13.88
CA VAL A 212 -8.16 -0.47 14.32
C VAL A 212 -8.20 -1.99 14.19
N THR A 213 -8.80 -2.66 15.17
CA THR A 213 -9.12 -4.09 15.12
C THR A 213 -10.58 -4.30 15.48
N PHE A 214 -11.28 -5.06 14.64
CA PHE A 214 -12.63 -5.57 14.90
C PHE A 214 -12.55 -7.06 15.19
N ASN A 215 -13.13 -7.47 16.32
CA ASN A 215 -13.27 -8.87 16.71
C ASN A 215 -14.73 -9.28 16.58
N PHE A 216 -14.98 -10.49 16.09
CA PHE A 216 -16.31 -11.03 15.85
C PHE A 216 -16.30 -12.55 16.02
N GLU A 217 -17.48 -13.16 16.11
CA GLU A 217 -17.61 -14.62 16.08
C GLU A 217 -17.50 -15.12 14.64
N LYS A 218 -16.60 -16.08 14.39
CA LYS A 218 -16.30 -16.58 13.04
C LYS A 218 -17.39 -17.54 12.57
N ASP A 219 -17.94 -17.27 11.39
CA ASP A 219 -19.02 -18.07 10.79
C ASP A 219 -18.56 -19.03 9.68
N PHE A 220 -17.27 -18.96 9.31
CA PHE A 220 -16.59 -19.80 8.31
C PHE A 220 -17.23 -19.79 6.91
N ARG A 221 -18.08 -18.81 6.60
CA ARG A 221 -18.86 -18.81 5.34
C ARG A 221 -17.98 -18.72 4.10
N LYS A 222 -16.93 -17.89 4.15
CA LYS A 222 -16.00 -17.68 3.02
C LYS A 222 -15.16 -18.94 2.76
N GLU A 223 -14.66 -19.58 3.82
CA GLU A 223 -13.89 -20.82 3.70
C GLU A 223 -14.73 -21.98 3.15
N LEU A 224 -15.98 -22.12 3.60
CA LEU A 224 -16.89 -23.14 3.08
C LEU A 224 -17.21 -22.89 1.60
N ALA A 225 -17.45 -21.64 1.21
CA ALA A 225 -17.68 -21.27 -0.19
C ALA A 225 -16.46 -21.51 -1.07
N GLU A 226 -15.25 -21.25 -0.59
CA GLU A 226 -14.00 -21.56 -1.30
C GLU A 226 -13.84 -23.08 -1.53
N ILE A 227 -14.08 -23.88 -0.50
CA ILE A 227 -14.07 -25.34 -0.60
C ILE A 227 -15.07 -25.83 -1.64
N ASP A 228 -16.30 -25.31 -1.62
CA ASP A 228 -17.34 -25.68 -2.59
C ASP A 228 -16.97 -25.27 -4.03
N ARG A 229 -16.30 -24.12 -4.20
CA ARG A 229 -15.74 -23.70 -5.49
C ARG A 229 -14.66 -24.65 -5.99
N HIS A 230 -13.75 -25.09 -5.13
CA HIS A 230 -12.71 -26.06 -5.51
C HIS A 230 -13.30 -27.43 -5.87
N ILE A 231 -14.29 -27.91 -5.11
CA ILE A 231 -14.99 -29.16 -5.44
C ILE A 231 -15.58 -29.06 -6.84
N LYS A 232 -16.36 -28.00 -7.11
CA LYS A 232 -16.96 -27.78 -8.44
C LYS A 232 -15.90 -27.68 -9.54
N PHE A 233 -14.82 -26.93 -9.31
CA PHE A 233 -13.71 -26.81 -10.25
C PHE A 233 -13.09 -28.16 -10.62
N PHE A 234 -12.90 -29.06 -9.65
CA PHE A 234 -12.38 -30.40 -9.93
C PHE A 234 -13.43 -31.29 -10.61
N GLU A 235 -14.70 -31.19 -10.23
CA GLU A 235 -15.82 -31.89 -10.85
C GLU A 235 -15.94 -31.55 -12.35
N ASP A 236 -15.76 -30.29 -12.73
CA ASP A 236 -15.87 -29.79 -14.11
C ASP A 236 -14.67 -30.16 -15.01
N LYS A 237 -13.56 -30.68 -14.44
CA LYS A 237 -12.34 -31.04 -15.18
C LYS A 237 -12.26 -32.51 -15.56
N ASN A 238 -11.66 -32.78 -16.72
CA ASN A 238 -11.29 -34.14 -17.15
C ASN A 238 -9.94 -34.59 -16.53
N GLU A 239 -9.60 -35.88 -16.70
CA GLU A 239 -8.38 -36.46 -16.10
C GLU A 239 -7.08 -35.79 -16.57
N GLU A 240 -6.99 -35.42 -17.84
CA GLU A 240 -5.81 -34.76 -18.41
C GLU A 240 -5.62 -33.35 -17.83
N GLN A 241 -6.71 -32.60 -17.68
CA GLN A 241 -6.72 -31.28 -17.04
C GLN A 241 -6.35 -31.37 -15.56
N ILE A 242 -6.80 -32.41 -14.85
CA ILE A 242 -6.41 -32.65 -13.45
C ILE A 242 -4.92 -33.01 -13.36
N LYS A 243 -4.42 -33.85 -14.26
CA LYS A 243 -3.00 -34.19 -14.32
C LYS A 243 -2.15 -32.94 -14.56
N SER A 244 -2.53 -32.12 -15.54
CA SER A 244 -1.87 -30.84 -15.83
C SER A 244 -1.90 -29.88 -14.63
N TYR A 245 -3.04 -29.82 -13.93
CA TYR A 245 -3.15 -29.05 -12.67
C TYR A 245 -2.15 -29.55 -11.62
N LEU A 246 -2.10 -30.85 -11.33
CA LEU A 246 -1.18 -31.42 -10.34
C LEU A 246 0.29 -31.23 -10.73
N GLU A 247 0.64 -31.41 -12.01
CA GLU A 247 1.98 -31.12 -12.54
C GLU A 247 2.36 -29.65 -12.33
N SER A 248 1.41 -28.73 -12.55
CA SER A 248 1.63 -27.31 -12.27
C SER A 248 1.88 -27.03 -10.78
N GLN A 249 1.15 -27.70 -9.88
CA GLN A 249 1.34 -27.55 -8.43
C GLN A 249 2.71 -28.10 -7.99
N ILE A 250 3.14 -29.24 -8.54
CA ILE A 250 4.48 -29.81 -8.27
C ILE A 250 5.57 -28.85 -8.74
N LYS A 251 5.42 -28.26 -9.94
CA LYS A 251 6.37 -27.28 -10.45
C LYS A 251 6.48 -26.06 -9.53
N ILE A 252 5.36 -25.56 -9.01
CA ILE A 252 5.33 -24.46 -8.04
C ILE A 252 6.03 -24.88 -6.73
N LEU A 253 5.75 -26.09 -6.22
CA LEU A 253 6.43 -26.62 -5.02
C LEU A 253 7.95 -26.70 -5.21
N ASP A 254 8.42 -27.20 -6.35
CA ASP A 254 9.84 -27.31 -6.69
C ASP A 254 10.50 -25.91 -6.72
N GLN A 255 9.85 -24.93 -7.35
CA GLN A 255 10.33 -23.53 -7.40
C GLN A 255 10.34 -22.86 -6.02
N ASN A 256 9.37 -23.17 -5.17
CA ASN A 256 9.31 -22.68 -3.79
C ASN A 256 10.46 -23.24 -2.94
N LEU A 257 10.77 -24.53 -3.08
CA LEU A 257 11.92 -25.14 -2.40
C LEU A 257 13.22 -24.46 -2.87
N GLU A 258 13.42 -24.31 -4.19
CA GLU A 258 14.62 -23.66 -4.73
C GLU A 258 14.79 -22.24 -4.17
N SER A 259 13.71 -21.46 -4.18
CA SER A 259 13.69 -20.10 -3.64
C SER A 259 13.98 -20.09 -2.13
N LYS A 260 13.43 -21.04 -1.38
CA LYS A 260 13.64 -21.15 0.07
C LYS A 260 15.08 -21.53 0.40
N LEU A 261 15.65 -22.50 -0.31
CA LEU A 261 17.04 -22.90 -0.14
C LEU A 261 17.99 -21.75 -0.50
N LYS A 262 17.68 -21.00 -1.57
CA LYS A 262 18.43 -19.81 -1.94
C LYS A 262 18.38 -18.73 -0.85
N GLU A 263 17.22 -18.48 -0.25
CA GLU A 263 17.09 -17.57 0.90
C GLU A 263 17.95 -18.03 2.09
N ILE A 264 17.82 -19.31 2.48
CA ILE A 264 18.57 -19.92 3.58
C ILE A 264 20.08 -19.80 3.34
N ASN A 265 20.54 -20.08 2.13
CA ASN A 265 21.96 -20.05 1.75
C ASN A 265 22.50 -18.62 1.63
N ASN A 266 21.75 -17.69 1.03
CA ASN A 266 22.14 -16.28 0.98
C ASN A 266 22.32 -15.71 2.39
N ARG A 267 21.40 -16.09 3.29
CA ARG A 267 21.46 -15.72 4.71
C ARG A 267 22.68 -16.34 5.40
N TRP A 268 22.95 -17.62 5.19
CA TRP A 268 24.15 -18.27 5.70
C TRP A 268 25.43 -17.58 5.23
N ASN A 269 25.49 -17.22 3.95
CA ASN A 269 26.65 -16.55 3.36
C ASN A 269 26.89 -15.14 3.93
N SER A 270 25.84 -14.47 4.42
CA SER A 270 25.95 -13.14 5.05
C SER A 270 26.54 -13.16 6.46
N TYR A 271 26.63 -14.32 7.12
CA TYR A 271 27.16 -14.43 8.48
C TYR A 271 28.70 -14.43 8.54
N SER A 272 29.24 -13.88 9.65
CA SER A 272 30.67 -13.99 9.97
C SER A 272 31.07 -15.44 10.29
N ASP A 273 32.36 -15.75 10.21
CA ASP A 273 32.86 -17.10 10.48
C ASP A 273 32.59 -17.54 11.93
N GLU A 274 32.63 -16.61 12.88
CA GLU A 274 32.27 -16.83 14.27
C GLU A 274 30.79 -17.16 14.45
N ALA A 275 29.89 -16.41 13.79
CA ALA A 275 28.46 -16.68 13.83
C ALA A 275 28.12 -18.03 13.18
N LYS A 276 28.77 -18.37 12.07
CA LYS A 276 28.61 -19.67 11.39
C LYS A 276 28.95 -20.85 12.31
N LYS A 277 29.98 -20.75 13.15
CA LYS A 277 30.34 -21.81 14.11
C LYS A 277 29.19 -22.12 15.08
N GLY A 278 28.53 -21.10 15.61
CA GLY A 278 27.39 -21.27 16.53
C GLY A 278 26.07 -21.69 15.86
N LEU A 279 25.92 -21.44 14.55
CA LEU A 279 24.65 -21.62 13.83
C LEU A 279 24.65 -22.81 12.86
N LYS A 280 25.77 -23.51 12.68
CA LYS A 280 25.93 -24.60 11.70
C LYS A 280 24.83 -25.66 11.81
N GLU A 281 24.52 -26.09 13.02
CA GLU A 281 23.50 -27.13 13.26
C GLU A 281 22.09 -26.61 12.96
N SER A 282 21.78 -25.37 13.35
CA SER A 282 20.48 -24.76 13.04
C SER A 282 20.29 -24.56 11.54
N HIS A 283 21.33 -24.15 10.82
CA HIS A 283 21.27 -23.97 9.37
C HIS A 283 21.03 -25.30 8.64
N LYS A 284 21.74 -26.37 9.05
CA LYS A 284 21.54 -27.72 8.52
C LYS A 284 20.11 -28.20 8.75
N LYS A 285 19.59 -28.09 9.98
CA LYS A 285 18.21 -28.47 10.31
C LYS A 285 17.16 -27.72 9.50
N GLU A 286 17.40 -26.44 9.19
CA GLU A 286 16.46 -25.65 8.40
C GLU A 286 16.40 -26.09 6.93
N ILE A 287 17.52 -26.51 6.35
CA ILE A 287 17.57 -27.13 5.01
C ILE A 287 16.85 -28.47 5.03
N GLU A 288 17.21 -29.37 5.96
CA GLU A 288 16.62 -30.70 6.06
C GLU A 288 15.10 -30.64 6.26
N GLU A 289 14.61 -29.71 7.08
CA GLU A 289 13.17 -29.52 7.30
C GLU A 289 12.45 -28.99 6.06
N ALA A 290 13.07 -28.08 5.30
CA ALA A 290 12.50 -27.57 4.05
C ALA A 290 12.39 -28.69 2.99
N GLU A 291 13.45 -29.48 2.83
CA GLU A 291 13.48 -30.63 1.90
C GLU A 291 12.52 -31.73 2.33
N ARG A 292 12.41 -32.02 3.63
CA ARG A 292 11.48 -33.02 4.17
C ARG A 292 10.03 -32.65 3.87
N LYS A 293 9.62 -31.41 4.16
CA LYS A 293 8.25 -30.93 3.87
C LYS A 293 7.94 -30.98 2.39
N HIS A 294 8.87 -30.52 1.55
CA HIS A 294 8.71 -30.57 0.10
C HIS A 294 8.53 -32.01 -0.39
N LYS A 295 9.36 -32.95 0.08
CA LYS A 295 9.25 -34.36 -0.28
C LYS A 295 7.89 -34.94 0.10
N GLU A 296 7.39 -34.65 1.29
CA GLU A 296 6.08 -35.10 1.78
C GLU A 296 4.93 -34.56 0.92
N GLU A 297 4.91 -33.26 0.62
CA GLU A 297 3.88 -32.63 -0.23
C GLU A 297 3.97 -33.09 -1.69
N ARG A 298 5.17 -33.22 -2.24
CA ARG A 298 5.39 -33.67 -3.61
C ARG A 298 4.94 -35.11 -3.80
N SER A 299 5.25 -36.01 -2.87
CA SER A 299 4.78 -37.39 -2.90
C SER A 299 3.25 -37.48 -2.86
N LYS A 300 2.60 -36.59 -2.08
CA LYS A 300 1.15 -36.51 -2.01
C LYS A 300 0.54 -36.13 -3.37
N TYR A 301 0.99 -35.04 -3.99
CA TYR A 301 0.48 -34.61 -5.31
C TYR A 301 0.75 -35.60 -6.44
N LEU A 302 1.88 -36.33 -6.40
CA LEU A 302 2.16 -37.39 -7.37
C LEU A 302 1.20 -38.58 -7.27
N SER A 303 0.66 -38.85 -6.09
CA SER A 303 -0.25 -39.98 -5.84
C SER A 303 -1.72 -39.67 -6.11
N TRP A 304 -2.07 -38.38 -6.16
CA TRP A 304 -3.45 -37.92 -6.19
C TRP A 304 -4.10 -38.00 -7.57
N LYS A 305 -5.39 -38.32 -7.55
CA LYS A 305 -6.31 -38.26 -8.68
C LYS A 305 -7.43 -37.26 -8.39
N LYS A 306 -8.34 -37.09 -9.36
CA LYS A 306 -9.53 -36.23 -9.22
C LYS A 306 -10.32 -36.52 -7.94
N ASP A 307 -10.60 -37.79 -7.66
CA ASP A 307 -11.36 -38.18 -6.47
C ASP A 307 -10.61 -37.88 -5.18
N ASP A 308 -9.28 -37.99 -5.15
CA ASP A 308 -8.47 -37.64 -3.98
C ASP A 308 -8.53 -36.14 -3.69
N LEU A 309 -8.51 -35.29 -4.73
CA LEU A 309 -8.67 -33.84 -4.58
C LEU A 309 -10.06 -33.47 -4.04
N ILE A 310 -11.12 -34.08 -4.58
CA ILE A 310 -12.49 -33.85 -4.13
C ILE A 310 -12.67 -34.34 -2.69
N ASN A 311 -12.18 -35.54 -2.37
CA ASN A 311 -12.26 -36.12 -1.02
C ASN A 311 -11.47 -35.27 -0.02
N TRP A 312 -10.27 -34.81 -0.39
CA TRP A 312 -9.50 -33.88 0.43
C TRP A 312 -10.29 -32.60 0.73
N GLN A 313 -10.93 -31.99 -0.27
CA GLN A 313 -11.75 -30.81 -0.05
C GLN A 313 -12.98 -31.09 0.83
N ARG A 314 -13.62 -32.25 0.68
CA ARG A 314 -14.73 -32.68 1.56
C ARG A 314 -14.27 -32.91 3.01
N GLU A 315 -13.09 -33.49 3.21
CA GLU A 315 -12.48 -33.63 4.54
C GLU A 315 -12.18 -32.27 5.17
N GLU A 316 -11.63 -31.32 4.41
CA GLU A 316 -11.43 -29.95 4.89
C GLU A 316 -12.78 -29.29 5.25
N LYS A 317 -13.84 -29.51 4.46
CA LYS A 317 -15.20 -29.04 4.79
C LYS A 317 -15.67 -29.56 6.15
N LYS A 318 -15.50 -30.86 6.40
CA LYS A 318 -15.87 -31.49 7.68
C LYS A 318 -15.08 -30.88 8.85
N LYS A 319 -13.77 -30.68 8.70
CA LYS A 319 -12.94 -30.02 9.74
C LYS A 319 -13.40 -28.60 10.04
N ILE A 320 -13.85 -27.85 9.03
CA ILE A 320 -14.38 -26.49 9.22
C ILE A 320 -15.73 -26.52 9.95
N GLU A 321 -16.64 -27.43 9.60
CA GLU A 321 -17.92 -27.58 10.32
C GLU A 321 -17.72 -28.00 11.79
N GLU A 322 -16.74 -28.86 12.08
CA GLU A 322 -16.36 -29.19 13.46
C GLU A 322 -15.82 -27.96 14.21
N LYS A 323 -14.98 -27.13 13.59
CA LYS A 323 -14.48 -25.86 14.18
C LYS A 323 -15.58 -24.84 14.42
N LYS A 324 -16.61 -24.80 13.57
CA LYS A 324 -17.76 -23.90 13.72
C LYS A 324 -18.50 -24.12 15.03
N SER A 325 -18.56 -25.37 15.51
CA SER A 325 -19.14 -25.69 16.83
C SER A 325 -18.39 -25.09 18.03
N GLN A 326 -17.12 -24.72 17.85
CA GLN A 326 -16.23 -24.22 18.90
C GLN A 326 -16.33 -22.70 19.13
N LYS A 327 -17.18 -21.98 18.39
CA LYS A 327 -17.39 -20.51 18.50
C LYS A 327 -16.09 -19.70 18.46
N LEU A 328 -15.21 -20.03 17.50
CA LEU A 328 -13.92 -19.37 17.36
C LEU A 328 -14.08 -17.89 16.99
N GLY A 329 -13.20 -17.03 17.51
CA GLY A 329 -13.14 -15.62 17.16
C GLY A 329 -12.46 -15.37 15.82
N GLY A 330 -12.98 -14.42 15.04
CA GLY A 330 -12.34 -13.79 13.90
C GLY A 330 -11.86 -12.38 14.24
N ARG A 331 -10.83 -11.92 13.52
CA ARG A 331 -10.37 -10.52 13.60
C ARG A 331 -10.10 -9.94 12.22
N VAL A 332 -10.51 -8.69 12.03
CA VAL A 332 -10.08 -7.85 10.90
C VAL A 332 -9.35 -6.65 11.49
N SER A 333 -8.29 -6.21 10.83
CA SER A 333 -7.54 -5.03 11.28
C SER A 333 -7.15 -4.17 10.09
N GLY A 334 -7.12 -2.87 10.33
CA GLY A 334 -6.84 -1.86 9.33
C GLY A 334 -6.36 -0.57 9.97
N THR A 335 -6.36 0.47 9.15
CA THR A 335 -6.04 1.83 9.51
C THR A 335 -7.29 2.69 9.34
N MET A 336 -7.52 3.63 10.24
CA MET A 336 -8.58 4.63 10.12
C MET A 336 -8.09 5.99 10.64
N TRP A 337 -8.79 7.07 10.33
CA TRP A 337 -8.38 8.41 10.74
C TRP A 337 -9.58 9.31 11.01
N ILE A 338 -9.45 10.24 11.96
CA ILE A 338 -10.55 11.18 12.27
C ILE A 338 -10.77 12.09 11.06
N MET A 339 -12.00 12.06 10.57
CA MET A 339 -12.46 12.86 9.43
C MET A 339 -13.32 14.04 9.89
N ASP A 340 -14.30 13.77 10.75
CA ASP A 340 -15.32 14.74 11.12
C ASP A 340 -15.83 14.45 12.54
N PHE A 341 -16.61 15.35 13.10
CA PHE A 341 -17.31 15.16 14.36
C PHE A 341 -18.60 15.98 14.39
N VAL A 342 -19.60 15.50 15.13
CA VAL A 342 -20.84 16.27 15.34
C VAL A 342 -20.52 17.49 16.19
N LYS A 343 -20.96 18.67 15.75
CA LYS A 343 -20.73 19.89 16.52
C LYS A 343 -21.47 19.81 17.86
N PRO A 344 -20.80 20.10 18.98
CA PRO A 344 -21.47 20.10 20.27
C PRO A 344 -22.44 21.28 20.39
N GLU A 345 -23.48 21.08 21.20
CA GLU A 345 -24.41 22.13 21.60
C GLU A 345 -23.95 22.75 22.93
N ASN A 346 -24.19 24.05 23.11
CA ASN A 346 -24.11 24.73 24.42
C ASN A 346 -22.78 24.54 25.19
N GLY A 347 -21.64 24.61 24.50
CA GLY A 347 -20.31 24.57 25.14
C GLY A 347 -19.86 23.18 25.62
N GLN A 348 -20.63 22.13 25.31
CA GLN A 348 -20.23 20.74 25.57
C GLN A 348 -19.10 20.29 24.62
N ARG A 349 -18.52 19.12 24.90
CA ARG A 349 -17.57 18.44 24.01
C ARG A 349 -18.29 17.58 22.98
N ALA A 350 -17.72 17.45 21.79
CA ALA A 350 -18.15 16.48 20.78
C ALA A 350 -18.14 15.04 21.33
N GLN A 351 -19.28 14.34 21.18
CA GLN A 351 -19.44 12.94 21.63
C GLN A 351 -19.46 11.94 20.46
N ARG A 352 -19.61 12.41 19.21
CA ARG A 352 -19.65 11.55 18.00
C ARG A 352 -18.57 11.96 17.03
N PHE A 353 -17.76 10.99 16.62
CA PHE A 353 -16.66 11.18 15.68
C PHE A 353 -16.84 10.25 14.49
N PHE A 354 -16.46 10.75 13.32
CA PHE A 354 -16.50 10.01 12.06
C PHE A 354 -15.07 9.74 11.59
N PHE A 355 -14.82 8.50 11.22
CA PHE A 355 -13.51 8.01 10.82
C PHE A 355 -13.55 7.50 9.38
N GLY A 356 -12.62 7.97 8.56
CA GLY A 356 -12.41 7.42 7.21
C GLY A 356 -11.58 6.13 7.26
N THR A 357 -11.97 5.13 6.48
CA THR A 357 -11.22 3.88 6.27
C THR A 357 -11.60 3.25 4.92
N ASN A 358 -11.12 2.04 4.61
CA ASN A 358 -11.56 1.30 3.43
C ASN A 358 -12.92 0.62 3.64
N SER A 359 -13.67 0.44 2.55
CA SER A 359 -14.90 -0.36 2.54
C SER A 359 -14.61 -1.78 2.99
N HIS A 360 -13.53 -2.41 2.52
CA HIS A 360 -13.22 -3.79 2.91
C HIS A 360 -12.81 -3.97 4.39
N VAL A 361 -12.45 -2.87 5.08
CA VAL A 361 -12.23 -2.85 6.53
C VAL A 361 -13.56 -2.63 7.25
N ALA A 362 -14.37 -1.68 6.80
CA ALA A 362 -15.67 -1.36 7.41
C ALA A 362 -16.75 -2.44 7.17
N ARG A 363 -16.64 -3.25 6.11
CA ARG A 363 -17.63 -4.31 5.80
C ARG A 363 -17.80 -5.30 6.94
N THR A 364 -16.80 -5.49 7.80
CA THR A 364 -16.92 -6.34 9.00
C THR A 364 -18.10 -5.92 9.89
N LEU A 365 -18.43 -4.62 9.95
CA LEU A 365 -19.58 -4.11 10.69
C LEU A 365 -20.94 -4.52 10.08
N LYS A 366 -20.97 -4.75 8.76
CA LYS A 366 -22.14 -5.23 8.01
C LYS A 366 -22.22 -6.76 8.01
N GLU A 367 -21.09 -7.42 7.79
CA GLU A 367 -20.99 -8.89 7.63
C GLU A 367 -21.17 -9.64 8.95
N HIS A 368 -20.81 -9.03 10.10
CA HIS A 368 -20.75 -9.71 11.39
C HIS A 368 -21.35 -8.90 12.52
N ASN A 369 -21.62 -9.58 13.64
CA ASN A 369 -21.85 -8.93 14.93
C ASN A 369 -20.51 -8.85 15.66
N LEU A 370 -20.10 -7.64 16.04
CA LEU A 370 -18.84 -7.46 16.76
C LEU A 370 -18.95 -7.97 18.20
N THR A 371 -17.90 -8.62 18.66
CA THR A 371 -17.70 -8.97 20.08
C THR A 371 -16.83 -7.93 20.78
N ALA A 372 -15.91 -7.30 20.06
CA ALA A 372 -15.09 -6.20 20.57
C ALA A 372 -14.49 -5.38 19.42
N PHE A 373 -14.05 -4.15 19.72
CA PHE A 373 -13.11 -3.44 18.85
C PHE A 373 -12.04 -2.73 19.67
N SER A 374 -10.91 -2.39 19.04
CA SER A 374 -9.86 -1.61 19.68
C SER A 374 -9.27 -0.57 18.76
N LEU A 375 -8.89 0.57 19.34
CA LEU A 375 -8.20 1.68 18.67
C LEU A 375 -6.82 1.85 19.31
N SER A 376 -5.76 1.74 18.54
CA SER A 376 -4.40 2.07 18.98
C SER A 376 -3.90 3.31 18.24
N ARG A 377 -3.37 4.29 18.98
CA ARG A 377 -2.96 5.58 18.44
C ARG A 377 -1.72 6.13 19.12
N ILE A 378 -0.97 6.93 18.38
CA ILE A 378 0.22 7.57 18.91
C ILE A 378 -0.11 8.72 19.88
N ASN A 379 0.64 8.81 20.97
CA ASN A 379 0.54 9.84 21.99
C ASN A 379 1.02 11.20 21.44
N SER A 380 0.41 12.27 21.94
CA SER A 380 0.62 13.64 21.45
C SER A 380 2.06 14.16 21.61
N ASN A 381 2.84 13.59 22.52
CA ASN A 381 4.19 14.01 22.91
C ASN A 381 5.32 13.35 22.09
N VAL A 382 5.01 12.53 21.08
CA VAL A 382 6.06 11.86 20.29
C VAL A 382 6.98 12.85 19.57
N GLY A 383 8.28 12.55 19.55
CA GLY A 383 9.31 13.34 18.86
C GLY A 383 9.41 13.03 17.37
N VAL A 384 9.78 14.04 16.57
CA VAL A 384 10.23 13.85 15.18
C VAL A 384 11.62 13.18 15.18
N GLY A 385 11.87 12.31 14.22
CA GLY A 385 13.10 11.52 14.12
C GLY A 385 13.16 10.33 15.07
N ALA A 386 12.13 10.13 15.90
CA ALA A 386 12.05 8.97 16.79
C ALA A 386 11.95 7.66 15.99
N THR A 387 12.71 6.65 16.42
CA THR A 387 12.55 5.26 15.98
C THR A 387 11.69 4.54 17.00
N LEU A 388 10.52 4.09 16.59
CA LEU A 388 9.50 3.46 17.43
C LEU A 388 9.72 1.94 17.52
N LYS A 389 9.04 1.29 18.47
CA LYS A 389 8.81 -0.16 18.51
C LYS A 389 7.44 -0.47 17.88
N PHE A 390 6.94 -1.69 18.09
CA PHE A 390 5.58 -2.05 17.72
C PHE A 390 4.56 -1.33 18.60
N ASN A 391 3.36 -1.12 18.04
CA ASN A 391 2.31 -0.32 18.67
C ASN A 391 2.01 -0.77 20.11
N ASP A 392 1.91 -2.08 20.39
CA ASP A 392 1.59 -2.51 21.75
C ASP A 392 2.78 -2.40 22.72
N TYR A 393 4.01 -2.24 22.24
CA TYR A 393 5.25 -2.30 23.05
C TYR A 393 6.00 -0.98 23.14
N ASP A 394 5.48 0.08 22.52
CA ASP A 394 6.11 1.39 22.51
C ASP A 394 5.37 2.36 23.46
N PRO A 395 6.09 3.09 24.33
CA PRO A 395 5.50 4.04 25.28
C PRO A 395 4.80 5.22 24.62
N ASN A 396 5.05 5.47 23.33
CA ASN A 396 4.37 6.49 22.55
C ASN A 396 3.02 6.03 22.03
N PHE A 397 2.54 4.84 22.36
CA PHE A 397 1.21 4.38 21.95
C PHE A 397 0.29 4.10 23.14
N THR A 398 -1.00 4.30 22.90
CA THR A 398 -2.06 3.91 23.82
C THR A 398 -3.15 3.21 23.03
N LYS A 399 -3.61 2.07 23.54
CA LYS A 399 -4.68 1.26 22.94
C LYS A 399 -5.91 1.24 23.83
N PHE A 400 -7.07 1.48 23.24
CA PHE A 400 -8.38 1.52 23.88
C PHE A 400 -9.21 0.38 23.34
N SER A 401 -9.68 -0.51 24.22
CA SER A 401 -10.43 -1.71 23.85
C SER A 401 -11.85 -1.66 24.41
N PHE A 402 -12.84 -1.88 23.54
CA PHE A 402 -14.27 -1.84 23.83
C PHE A 402 -14.84 -3.26 23.71
N SER A 403 -15.31 -3.82 24.82
CA SER A 403 -15.86 -5.19 24.91
C SER A 403 -17.37 -5.27 24.66
N LYS A 404 -18.06 -4.13 24.59
CA LYS A 404 -19.51 -4.04 24.31
C LYS A 404 -19.75 -3.11 23.13
N PRO A 405 -19.45 -3.53 21.89
CA PRO A 405 -19.42 -2.62 20.73
C PRO A 405 -20.80 -2.18 20.23
N SER A 406 -21.87 -2.88 20.63
CA SER A 406 -23.24 -2.63 20.12
C SER A 406 -23.69 -1.19 20.40
N GLY A 407 -24.17 -0.50 19.37
CA GLY A 407 -24.64 0.88 19.46
C GLY A 407 -23.56 1.96 19.57
N ILE A 408 -22.29 1.57 19.74
CA ILE A 408 -21.15 2.52 19.83
C ILE A 408 -20.53 2.76 18.46
N ILE A 409 -20.52 1.76 17.57
CA ILE A 409 -19.84 1.84 16.28
C ILE A 409 -20.74 1.35 15.14
N LYS A 410 -20.75 2.08 14.02
CA LYS A 410 -21.49 1.69 12.80
C LYS A 410 -20.89 2.31 11.54
N THR A 411 -21.13 1.69 10.39
CA THR A 411 -20.83 2.29 9.08
C THR A 411 -21.91 3.30 8.71
N VAL A 412 -21.50 4.53 8.39
CA VAL A 412 -22.38 5.64 7.97
C VAL A 412 -22.41 5.80 6.46
N PHE A 413 -21.25 5.69 5.82
CA PHE A 413 -21.11 5.77 4.37
C PHE A 413 -20.23 4.63 3.86
N ASP A 414 -20.55 4.13 2.67
CA ASP A 414 -19.80 3.09 1.99
C ASP A 414 -19.79 3.40 0.49
N GLY A 415 -18.62 3.37 -0.14
CA GLY A 415 -18.41 3.70 -1.54
C GLY A 415 -18.87 2.60 -2.51
N ILE A 416 -19.98 1.93 -2.22
CA ILE A 416 -20.57 0.88 -3.05
C ILE A 416 -21.83 1.42 -3.73
N ASP A 417 -22.07 1.03 -4.98
CA ASP A 417 -23.28 1.40 -5.74
C ASP A 417 -23.59 2.91 -5.58
N PHE A 418 -22.58 3.74 -5.84
CA PHE A 418 -22.59 5.19 -5.56
C PHE A 418 -22.84 6.02 -6.82
N LEU A 419 -22.88 5.39 -7.99
CA LEU A 419 -23.15 5.99 -9.29
C LEU A 419 -24.58 5.67 -9.78
N LYS A 420 -25.10 6.51 -10.66
CA LYS A 420 -26.37 6.34 -11.37
C LYS A 420 -26.28 5.31 -12.49
N THR A 421 -25.07 5.06 -12.98
CA THR A 421 -24.77 4.04 -14.00
C THR A 421 -24.29 2.76 -13.35
N SER A 422 -24.38 1.65 -14.08
CA SER A 422 -23.96 0.33 -13.62
C SER A 422 -22.90 -0.28 -14.54
N PRO A 423 -21.91 -1.04 -14.03
CA PRO A 423 -20.93 -1.72 -14.84
C PRO A 423 -21.54 -2.58 -15.95
N LYS A 424 -22.66 -3.26 -15.68
CA LYS A 424 -23.37 -4.13 -16.62
C LYS A 424 -23.82 -3.45 -17.92
N SER A 425 -23.93 -2.12 -17.91
CA SER A 425 -24.25 -1.33 -19.10
C SER A 425 -23.11 -1.26 -20.10
N TYR A 426 -21.89 -1.60 -19.68
CA TYR A 426 -20.68 -1.50 -20.48
C TYR A 426 -20.01 -2.85 -20.76
N ILE A 427 -20.43 -3.93 -20.09
CA ILE A 427 -19.82 -5.26 -20.23
C ILE A 427 -20.23 -5.93 -21.54
N HIS A 428 -19.27 -6.55 -22.22
CA HIS A 428 -19.49 -7.33 -23.42
C HIS A 428 -20.43 -8.52 -23.18
N SER A 429 -21.22 -8.90 -24.19
CA SER A 429 -22.24 -9.95 -24.11
C SER A 429 -21.73 -11.28 -23.54
N SER A 430 -20.49 -11.66 -23.86
CA SER A 430 -19.84 -12.88 -23.38
C SER A 430 -19.66 -12.96 -21.85
N GLN A 431 -19.71 -11.84 -21.13
CA GLN A 431 -19.54 -11.78 -19.67
C GLN A 431 -20.81 -11.27 -18.97
N LYS A 432 -21.89 -10.97 -19.70
CA LYS A 432 -23.05 -10.28 -19.13
C LYS A 432 -23.73 -11.04 -17.99
N ALA A 433 -23.77 -12.38 -18.06
CA ALA A 433 -24.33 -13.23 -17.01
C ALA A 433 -23.52 -13.12 -15.69
N ASP A 434 -22.18 -13.08 -15.77
CA ASP A 434 -21.31 -13.01 -14.59
C ASP A 434 -21.39 -11.65 -13.87
N TYR A 435 -21.81 -10.60 -14.60
CA TYR A 435 -21.89 -9.23 -14.10
C TYR A 435 -23.32 -8.69 -13.97
N GLU A 436 -24.36 -9.52 -14.12
CA GLU A 436 -25.77 -9.08 -14.09
C GLU A 436 -26.13 -8.34 -12.79
N ASN A 437 -25.61 -8.83 -11.66
CA ASN A 437 -25.84 -8.32 -10.31
C ASN A 437 -24.58 -7.69 -9.69
N VAL A 438 -23.64 -7.24 -10.53
CA VAL A 438 -22.39 -6.63 -10.09
C VAL A 438 -22.48 -5.12 -10.27
N GLU A 439 -22.26 -4.38 -9.19
CA GLU A 439 -22.24 -2.91 -9.20
C GLU A 439 -20.81 -2.37 -8.97
N GLU A 440 -20.61 -1.07 -9.09
CA GLU A 440 -19.31 -0.46 -8.82
C GLU A 440 -19.01 -0.29 -7.33
N TYR A 441 -17.72 -0.28 -7.00
CA TYR A 441 -17.25 0.23 -5.73
C TYR A 441 -15.98 1.08 -5.88
N ILE A 442 -15.80 1.97 -4.93
CA ILE A 442 -14.55 2.64 -4.63
C ILE A 442 -14.24 2.36 -3.16
N ASP A 443 -13.04 1.88 -2.86
CA ASP A 443 -12.74 1.27 -1.56
C ASP A 443 -12.57 2.29 -0.43
N PHE A 444 -13.67 2.92 -0.03
CA PHE A 444 -13.75 3.93 1.00
C PHE A 444 -15.06 3.77 1.78
N ALA A 445 -14.97 3.94 3.09
CA ALA A 445 -16.12 3.98 3.98
C ALA A 445 -15.88 4.95 5.12
N VAL A 446 -16.98 5.40 5.72
CA VAL A 446 -16.96 6.24 6.93
C VAL A 446 -17.65 5.48 8.04
N VAL A 447 -16.95 5.37 9.17
CA VAL A 447 -17.42 4.73 10.39
C VAL A 447 -17.67 5.79 11.44
N GLU A 448 -18.84 5.76 12.08
CA GLU A 448 -19.14 6.56 13.26
C GLU A 448 -18.76 5.81 14.53
N ILE A 449 -18.17 6.53 15.48
CA ILE A 449 -18.07 6.11 16.88
C ILE A 449 -18.83 7.12 17.74
N ASP A 450 -19.89 6.66 18.39
CA ASP A 450 -20.71 7.43 19.32
C ASP A 450 -20.35 7.09 20.76
N PHE A 451 -19.70 8.02 21.45
CA PHE A 451 -19.30 7.88 22.84
C PHE A 451 -20.43 8.20 23.83
N THR A 452 -21.62 8.62 23.37
CA THR A 452 -22.73 9.06 24.24
C THR A 452 -23.11 7.99 25.27
N SER A 453 -23.21 6.73 24.84
CA SER A 453 -23.56 5.57 25.65
C SER A 453 -22.36 4.84 26.28
N VAL A 454 -21.13 5.30 26.02
CA VAL A 454 -19.91 4.67 26.54
C VAL A 454 -19.77 4.96 28.04
N ASN A 455 -19.73 3.90 28.84
CA ASN A 455 -19.26 3.97 30.21
C ASN A 455 -17.72 3.90 30.23
N PRO A 456 -16.99 4.91 30.71
CA PRO A 456 -15.53 4.91 30.73
C PRO A 456 -14.91 3.70 31.43
N SER A 457 -15.58 3.18 32.48
CA SER A 457 -15.11 2.01 33.23
C SER A 457 -15.14 0.71 32.42
N ASP A 458 -15.91 0.65 31.33
CA ASP A 458 -16.00 -0.50 30.43
C ASP A 458 -14.87 -0.50 29.36
N VAL A 459 -14.10 0.59 29.25
CA VAL A 459 -13.03 0.72 28.25
C VAL A 459 -11.70 0.28 28.86
N ILE A 460 -11.09 -0.76 28.30
CA ILE A 460 -9.81 -1.27 28.77
C ILE A 460 -8.68 -0.54 28.03
N VAL A 461 -7.80 0.11 28.79
CA VAL A 461 -6.69 0.90 28.25
C VAL A 461 -5.37 0.16 28.44
N TRP A 462 -4.57 0.10 27.38
CA TRP A 462 -3.28 -0.58 27.33
C TRP A 462 -2.16 0.38 26.93
N LYS A 463 -1.01 0.24 27.59
CA LYS A 463 0.23 0.94 27.25
C LYS A 463 1.41 0.01 27.52
N GLU A 464 2.33 -0.13 26.55
CA GLU A 464 3.49 -1.05 26.65
C GLU A 464 3.08 -2.46 27.10
N ASN A 465 2.00 -2.98 26.51
CA ASN A 465 1.40 -4.27 26.77
C ASN A 465 0.98 -4.48 28.24
N LYS A 466 0.72 -3.39 28.97
CA LYS A 466 0.21 -3.39 30.34
C LYS A 466 -1.14 -2.68 30.38
N GLN A 467 -2.11 -3.31 31.05
CA GLN A 467 -3.39 -2.68 31.32
C GLN A 467 -3.21 -1.55 32.34
N LEU A 468 -3.84 -0.40 32.07
CA LEU A 468 -3.90 0.72 32.99
C LEU A 468 -5.21 0.66 33.79
N HIS A 469 -5.12 0.81 35.10
CA HIS A 469 -6.28 0.88 35.99
C HIS A 469 -6.64 2.35 36.26
N ASN A 470 -7.93 2.65 36.42
CA ASN A 470 -8.47 4.00 36.69
C ASN A 470 -8.04 5.06 35.66
N TYR A 471 -7.85 4.66 34.39
CA TYR A 471 -7.45 5.58 33.34
C TYR A 471 -8.51 6.64 33.10
N ALA A 472 -8.07 7.90 32.90
CA ALA A 472 -8.94 9.06 32.77
C ALA A 472 -9.92 9.27 33.95
N GLU A 473 -9.66 8.71 35.14
CA GLU A 473 -10.48 8.89 36.35
C GLU A 473 -11.98 8.55 36.14
N ASN A 474 -12.27 7.63 35.20
CA ASN A 474 -13.63 7.31 34.75
C ASN A 474 -14.43 8.53 34.23
N ASN A 475 -13.73 9.59 33.80
CA ASN A 475 -14.33 10.76 33.18
C ASN A 475 -14.43 10.57 31.66
N LYS A 476 -15.66 10.57 31.14
CA LYS A 476 -15.95 10.35 29.72
C LYS A 476 -15.33 11.41 28.82
N ASP A 477 -15.41 12.67 29.19
CA ASP A 477 -14.85 13.73 28.36
C ASP A 477 -13.32 13.61 28.29
N LYS A 478 -12.65 13.34 29.42
CA LYS A 478 -11.20 13.10 29.44
C LYS A 478 -10.83 11.86 28.60
N LEU A 479 -11.61 10.79 28.67
CA LEU A 479 -11.41 9.60 27.83
C LEU A 479 -11.50 9.93 26.33
N ILE A 480 -12.51 10.70 25.91
CA ILE A 480 -12.67 11.13 24.52
C ILE A 480 -11.50 12.01 24.08
N GLU A 481 -11.03 12.94 24.93
CA GLU A 481 -9.85 13.77 24.65
C GLU A 481 -8.60 12.92 24.42
N GLU A 482 -8.38 11.93 25.26
CA GLU A 482 -7.25 11.02 25.15
C GLU A 482 -7.33 10.14 23.89
N ILE A 483 -8.50 9.59 23.57
CA ILE A 483 -8.70 8.82 22.35
C ILE A 483 -8.44 9.69 21.12
N THR A 484 -9.00 10.90 21.10
CA THR A 484 -8.97 11.80 19.93
C THR A 484 -7.73 12.68 19.85
N ASN A 485 -6.78 12.57 20.79
CA ASN A 485 -5.66 13.52 20.94
C ASN A 485 -6.13 14.99 21.01
N GLY A 486 -7.32 15.24 21.58
CA GLY A 486 -7.92 16.57 21.65
C GLY A 486 -8.25 17.20 20.29
N TYR A 487 -8.45 16.38 19.24
CA TYR A 487 -8.63 16.83 17.85
C TYR A 487 -9.66 17.96 17.71
N GLU A 488 -10.79 17.89 18.41
CA GLU A 488 -11.84 18.93 18.42
C GLU A 488 -11.27 20.35 18.63
N LYS A 489 -10.30 20.50 19.55
CA LYS A 489 -9.70 21.80 19.91
C LYS A 489 -8.52 22.18 19.01
N ASP A 490 -7.95 21.25 18.26
CA ASP A 490 -6.78 21.47 17.39
C ASP A 490 -7.18 21.95 15.97
N ILE A 491 -7.90 23.07 15.92
CA ILE A 491 -8.53 23.62 14.70
C ILE A 491 -7.52 23.78 13.56
N LYS A 492 -6.29 24.22 13.86
CA LYS A 492 -5.24 24.44 12.85
C LYS A 492 -4.83 23.17 12.10
N ASN A 493 -5.01 22.02 12.72
CA ASN A 493 -4.63 20.72 12.18
C ASN A 493 -5.85 19.90 11.74
N HIS A 494 -7.08 20.44 11.80
CA HIS A 494 -8.22 19.74 11.23
C HIS A 494 -7.96 19.38 9.77
N ILE A 495 -8.32 18.15 9.41
CA ILE A 495 -8.24 17.67 8.05
C ILE A 495 -9.11 18.53 7.13
N LYS A 496 -8.66 18.66 5.89
CA LYS A 496 -9.41 19.26 4.79
C LYS A 496 -9.46 18.27 3.64
N PHE A 497 -10.22 18.56 2.60
CA PHE A 497 -10.22 17.78 1.37
C PHE A 497 -9.63 18.60 0.23
N LYS A 498 -8.86 17.95 -0.64
CA LYS A 498 -8.35 18.60 -1.84
C LYS A 498 -9.50 18.79 -2.83
N SER A 499 -9.77 20.04 -3.22
CA SER A 499 -10.85 20.38 -4.15
C SER A 499 -10.48 20.18 -5.63
N THR A 500 -9.19 20.26 -5.96
CA THR A 500 -8.66 20.10 -7.32
C THR A 500 -8.16 18.68 -7.59
N SER A 501 -8.28 18.19 -8.82
CA SER A 501 -7.77 16.88 -9.24
C SER A 501 -6.38 16.93 -9.89
N TYR A 502 -5.57 15.89 -9.67
CA TYR A 502 -4.33 15.69 -10.44
C TYR A 502 -4.59 15.25 -11.88
N LEU A 503 -5.81 14.84 -12.21
CA LEU A 503 -6.19 14.55 -13.59
C LEU A 503 -6.16 15.84 -14.44
N ASP A 504 -6.63 16.95 -13.89
CA ASP A 504 -6.68 18.26 -14.57
C ASP A 504 -5.39 19.06 -14.41
N ASN A 505 -4.73 18.96 -13.23
CA ASN A 505 -3.52 19.71 -12.92
C ASN A 505 -2.38 18.80 -12.46
N TYR A 506 -1.90 17.94 -13.36
CA TYR A 506 -0.82 17.01 -13.05
C TYR A 506 0.51 17.73 -12.76
N ASN A 507 0.76 18.90 -13.34
CA ASN A 507 1.98 19.68 -13.10
C ASN A 507 2.18 20.04 -11.61
N SER A 508 1.10 20.09 -10.82
CA SER A 508 1.20 20.31 -9.36
C SER A 508 1.91 19.18 -8.62
N ILE A 509 1.88 17.95 -9.15
CA ILE A 509 2.48 16.74 -8.55
C ILE A 509 3.62 16.15 -9.41
N ASP A 510 3.83 16.66 -10.62
CA ASP A 510 4.94 16.25 -11.47
C ASP A 510 6.27 16.82 -10.95
N VAL A 511 7.11 15.93 -10.44
CA VAL A 511 8.34 16.27 -9.73
C VAL A 511 9.56 15.86 -10.58
N PRO A 512 10.59 16.73 -10.69
CA PRO A 512 11.83 16.39 -11.37
C PRO A 512 12.44 15.09 -10.81
N LEU A 513 12.96 14.21 -11.68
CA LEU A 513 13.57 12.96 -11.21
C LEU A 513 14.97 13.14 -10.60
N ALA A 514 15.61 14.28 -10.87
CA ALA A 514 16.89 14.68 -10.33
C ALA A 514 16.90 16.19 -10.05
N VAL A 515 17.59 16.58 -8.97
CA VAL A 515 17.78 17.97 -8.54
C VAL A 515 19.26 18.15 -8.21
N ASP A 516 19.88 19.19 -8.75
CA ASP A 516 21.19 19.65 -8.30
C ASP A 516 21.00 20.57 -7.08
N GLU A 517 21.39 20.08 -5.91
CA GLU A 517 21.25 20.82 -4.65
C GLU A 517 22.07 22.14 -4.61
N LYS A 518 23.01 22.33 -5.55
CA LYS A 518 23.76 23.59 -5.68
C LYS A 518 22.97 24.68 -6.40
N ILE A 519 21.87 24.32 -7.09
CA ILE A 519 21.07 25.24 -7.89
C ILE A 519 19.76 25.53 -7.15
N LYS A 520 19.68 26.72 -6.54
CA LYS A 520 18.53 27.15 -5.73
C LYS A 520 17.19 27.06 -6.48
N GLU A 521 17.16 27.45 -7.75
CA GLU A 521 15.94 27.39 -8.57
C GLU A 521 15.37 25.97 -8.70
N GLN A 522 16.23 24.95 -8.80
CA GLN A 522 15.77 23.56 -8.87
C GLN A 522 15.19 23.08 -7.54
N ILE A 523 15.78 23.49 -6.41
CA ILE A 523 15.24 23.24 -5.07
C ILE A 523 13.90 23.94 -4.89
N ASP A 524 13.80 25.21 -5.28
CA ASP A 524 12.57 26.01 -5.16
C ASP A 524 11.45 25.39 -6.02
N ASN A 525 11.76 24.98 -7.26
CA ASN A 525 10.83 24.23 -8.10
C ASN A 525 10.39 22.92 -7.43
N TRP A 526 11.33 22.12 -6.92
CA TRP A 526 11.00 20.86 -6.22
C TRP A 526 10.08 21.07 -5.02
N ASN A 527 10.35 22.11 -4.21
CA ASN A 527 9.56 22.46 -3.03
C ASN A 527 8.19 23.05 -3.38
N SER A 528 8.04 23.63 -4.57
CA SER A 528 6.75 24.14 -5.06
C SER A 528 5.77 23.02 -5.44
N LYS A 529 6.29 21.82 -5.76
CA LYS A 529 5.49 20.65 -6.10
C LYS A 529 4.89 20.00 -4.87
N GLU A 530 3.69 19.46 -5.04
CA GLU A 530 2.98 18.79 -3.97
C GLU A 530 3.65 17.46 -3.58
N GLY A 531 3.73 17.21 -2.28
CA GLY A 531 4.20 15.97 -1.69
C GLY A 531 3.05 15.10 -1.24
N LEU A 532 3.20 13.77 -1.32
CA LEU A 532 2.24 12.81 -0.78
C LEU A 532 2.73 12.29 0.56
N PHE A 533 1.89 12.36 1.57
CA PHE A 533 2.14 11.88 2.92
C PHE A 533 1.13 10.79 3.23
N ILE A 534 1.63 9.57 3.37
CA ILE A 534 0.84 8.38 3.67
C ILE A 534 1.36 7.79 4.97
N LEU A 535 0.43 7.48 5.87
CA LEU A 535 0.74 6.84 7.14
C LEU A 535 -0.33 5.81 7.48
N GLY A 536 0.11 4.65 7.95
CA GLY A 536 -0.77 3.61 8.45
C GLY A 536 -0.07 2.58 9.30
N TYR A 537 -0.82 1.54 9.66
CA TYR A 537 -0.40 0.55 10.64
C TYR A 537 -0.50 -0.88 10.10
N PRO A 538 0.38 -1.28 9.17
CA PRO A 538 0.47 -2.67 8.74
C PRO A 538 0.89 -3.61 9.87
N ARG A 539 0.57 -4.90 9.69
CA ARG A 539 1.08 -5.99 10.51
C ARG A 539 2.60 -6.01 10.48
N ALA A 540 3.20 -6.23 11.64
CA ALA A 540 4.65 -6.16 11.82
C ALA A 540 5.41 -7.38 11.25
N GLU A 541 4.72 -8.43 10.83
CA GLU A 541 5.35 -9.67 10.30
C GLU A 541 6.21 -9.46 9.04
N LYS A 542 6.01 -8.36 8.29
CA LYS A 542 6.86 -7.95 7.16
C LYS A 542 7.70 -6.70 7.47
N ASP A 543 7.92 -6.38 8.74
CA ASP A 543 8.88 -5.34 9.14
C ASP A 543 10.32 -5.85 8.93
N TYR A 544 10.83 -5.56 7.73
CA TYR A 544 12.19 -5.92 7.30
C TYR A 544 13.28 -5.04 7.93
N TYR A 545 12.94 -4.11 8.83
CA TYR A 545 13.90 -3.31 9.59
C TYR A 545 14.24 -3.94 10.95
N LEU A 546 13.61 -5.07 11.30
CA LEU A 546 13.99 -5.87 12.45
C LEU A 546 15.27 -6.65 12.15
N GLU A 547 16.20 -6.58 13.08
CA GLU A 547 17.51 -7.22 12.96
C GLU A 547 17.49 -8.53 13.76
N ARG A 548 17.73 -9.66 13.09
CA ARG A 548 17.86 -10.95 13.78
C ARG A 548 18.96 -10.89 14.84
N TYR A 549 18.79 -11.61 15.94
CA TYR A 549 19.65 -11.63 17.13
C TYR A 549 19.61 -10.36 18.00
N ILE A 550 19.15 -9.23 17.45
CA ILE A 550 18.95 -7.98 18.17
C ILE A 550 17.49 -7.84 18.58
N ASP A 551 16.57 -8.13 17.65
CA ASP A 551 15.13 -7.95 17.78
C ASP A 551 14.37 -9.29 17.87
N ASP A 552 15.03 -10.38 18.27
CA ASP A 552 14.43 -11.75 18.24
C ASP A 552 13.12 -11.84 19.03
N GLU A 553 13.02 -11.17 20.18
CA GLU A 553 11.77 -11.11 20.95
C GLU A 553 10.65 -10.40 20.19
N LEU A 554 10.96 -9.31 19.46
CA LEU A 554 9.99 -8.62 18.61
C LEU A 554 9.60 -9.49 17.41
N ILE A 555 10.56 -10.18 16.79
CA ILE A 555 10.30 -11.07 15.64
C ILE A 555 9.29 -12.16 16.04
N LYS A 556 9.44 -12.77 17.23
CA LYS A 556 8.52 -13.81 17.74
C LYS A 556 7.07 -13.35 17.85
N ILE A 557 6.83 -12.08 18.17
CA ILE A 557 5.50 -11.52 18.42
C ILE A 557 4.95 -10.71 17.23
N SER A 558 5.72 -10.54 16.17
CA SER A 558 5.39 -9.67 15.02
C SER A 558 4.08 -10.00 14.31
N LYS A 559 3.68 -11.29 14.27
CA LYS A 559 2.41 -11.74 13.68
C LYS A 559 1.17 -11.23 14.39
N GLU A 560 1.30 -10.94 15.68
CA GLU A 560 0.24 -10.47 16.55
C GLU A 560 0.30 -8.96 16.77
N ASN A 561 1.21 -8.25 16.09
CA ASN A 561 1.43 -6.82 16.30
C ASN A 561 1.41 -5.99 15.02
N PHE A 562 1.42 -4.68 15.23
CA PHE A 562 1.40 -3.67 14.19
C PHE A 562 2.54 -2.68 14.40
N SER A 563 2.93 -1.99 13.34
CA SER A 563 3.93 -0.94 13.40
C SER A 563 3.49 0.23 12.54
N LEU A 564 3.86 1.45 12.93
CA LEU A 564 3.63 2.65 12.13
C LEU A 564 4.50 2.63 10.88
N TRP A 565 3.94 2.88 9.71
CA TRP A 565 4.67 2.99 8.45
C TRP A 565 4.32 4.29 7.74
N VAL A 566 5.30 4.84 7.04
CA VAL A 566 5.15 6.01 6.17
C VAL A 566 5.69 5.75 4.77
N ASN A 567 5.24 6.52 3.78
CA ASN A 567 5.80 6.47 2.42
C ASN A 567 7.16 7.19 2.28
N GLY A 568 8.09 6.86 3.17
CA GLY A 568 9.43 7.44 3.24
C GLY A 568 10.52 6.57 2.62
N ASP A 569 11.70 7.15 2.39
CA ASP A 569 12.86 6.42 1.91
C ASP A 569 13.46 5.55 3.02
N HIS A 570 13.72 4.28 2.74
CA HIS A 570 14.36 3.35 3.68
C HIS A 570 15.69 3.83 4.25
N LYS A 571 16.41 4.69 3.52
CA LYS A 571 17.68 5.27 3.98
C LYS A 571 17.53 6.12 5.24
N TRP A 572 16.33 6.61 5.54
CA TRP A 572 16.06 7.43 6.72
C TRP A 572 16.02 6.63 8.03
N TYR A 573 15.81 5.31 7.96
CA TYR A 573 15.66 4.49 9.16
C TYR A 573 16.88 4.56 10.08
N LYS A 574 16.67 4.91 11.37
CA LYS A 574 17.72 5.16 12.39
C LYS A 574 18.77 6.23 12.02
N GLN A 575 18.55 7.04 10.97
CA GLN A 575 19.51 8.05 10.48
C GLN A 575 19.00 9.50 10.64
N LEU A 576 17.80 9.71 11.20
CA LEU A 576 17.22 11.05 11.35
C LEU A 576 17.58 11.77 12.65
N ALA A 577 18.06 11.03 13.66
CA ALA A 577 18.51 11.63 14.90
C ALA A 577 19.83 12.40 14.67
N VAL A 578 19.83 13.70 14.97
CA VAL A 578 21.01 14.57 14.85
C VAL A 578 21.66 14.70 16.22
N GLN A 579 22.91 14.27 16.35
CA GLN A 579 23.69 14.52 17.57
C GLN A 579 24.05 16.01 17.66
N GLU A 580 24.13 16.54 18.87
CA GLU A 580 24.46 17.94 19.09
C GLU A 580 25.80 18.30 18.42
N GLY A 581 25.82 19.38 17.64
CA GLY A 581 26.98 19.82 16.87
C GLY A 581 27.25 19.08 15.55
N GLN A 582 26.47 18.06 15.20
CA GLN A 582 26.58 17.34 13.92
C GLN A 582 25.62 17.89 12.86
N GLN A 583 26.00 17.77 11.59
CA GLN A 583 25.10 18.07 10.47
C GLN A 583 24.08 16.94 10.28
N PRO A 584 22.82 17.25 9.93
CA PRO A 584 21.83 16.23 9.60
C PRO A 584 22.30 15.35 8.43
N ALA A 585 22.02 14.04 8.50
CA ALA A 585 22.37 13.09 7.43
C ALA A 585 21.62 13.36 6.11
N PHE A 586 20.49 14.06 6.16
CA PHE A 586 19.66 14.41 5.01
C PHE A 586 19.31 15.89 5.01
N SER A 587 19.24 16.47 3.82
CA SER A 587 18.82 17.85 3.63
C SER A 587 17.34 18.04 3.97
N LYS A 588 16.99 19.24 4.45
CA LYS A 588 15.62 19.59 4.87
C LYS A 588 14.60 19.39 3.74
N HIS A 589 14.94 19.77 2.51
CA HIS A 589 14.03 19.65 1.37
C HIS A 589 13.74 18.19 0.97
N VAL A 590 14.62 17.24 1.28
CA VAL A 590 14.35 15.81 1.07
C VAL A 590 13.33 15.30 2.09
N LEU A 591 13.48 15.70 3.36
CA LEU A 591 12.62 15.21 4.44
C LEU A 591 11.24 15.86 4.45
N GLU A 592 11.11 17.12 4.03
CA GLU A 592 9.86 17.89 4.18
C GLU A 592 8.82 17.74 3.06
N ASN A 593 9.12 17.00 2.00
CA ASN A 593 8.27 16.90 0.81
C ASN A 593 7.56 15.55 0.64
N GLY A 594 7.63 14.67 1.63
CA GLY A 594 6.95 13.37 1.60
C GLY A 594 7.39 12.47 0.43
N GLY A 595 6.56 11.47 0.11
CA GLY A 595 6.73 10.62 -1.06
C GLY A 595 6.05 11.21 -2.31
N ARG A 596 6.12 10.46 -3.42
CA ARG A 596 5.66 10.90 -4.76
C ARG A 596 4.75 9.85 -5.41
N LEU A 597 4.25 10.13 -6.61
CA LEU A 597 3.60 9.12 -7.44
C LEU A 597 4.62 8.16 -8.05
N SER A 598 4.20 6.92 -8.22
CA SER A 598 5.00 5.83 -8.78
C SER A 598 5.03 5.90 -10.31
N TYR A 599 6.17 5.52 -10.89
CA TYR A 599 6.34 5.34 -12.34
C TYR A 599 5.99 3.91 -12.79
N GLN A 600 5.27 3.13 -11.97
CA GLN A 600 4.91 1.76 -12.29
C GLN A 600 3.98 1.70 -13.51
N ILE A 601 4.37 0.87 -14.50
CA ILE A 601 3.74 0.81 -15.83
C ILE A 601 2.52 -0.11 -15.89
N GLY A 602 2.52 -1.16 -15.08
CA GLY A 602 1.48 -2.20 -15.09
C GLY A 602 0.12 -1.76 -14.57
N TYR A 603 0.01 -0.65 -13.82
CA TYR A 603 -1.27 -0.04 -13.43
C TYR A 603 -1.61 1.22 -14.24
N ARG A 604 -0.61 1.86 -14.86
CA ARG A 604 -0.73 3.20 -15.46
C ARG A 604 -1.60 3.20 -16.71
N THR A 605 -2.77 3.83 -16.64
CA THR A 605 -3.70 4.00 -17.78
C THR A 605 -3.39 5.24 -18.61
N PHE A 606 -2.86 6.30 -17.99
CA PHE A 606 -2.52 7.57 -18.64
C PHE A 606 -1.03 7.64 -19.00
N THR A 607 -0.72 7.81 -20.28
CA THR A 607 0.67 7.79 -20.79
C THR A 607 1.46 9.01 -20.36
N ASP A 608 0.81 10.12 -20.00
CA ASP A 608 1.45 11.38 -19.64
C ASP A 608 1.39 11.70 -18.14
N LYS A 609 0.67 10.90 -17.34
CA LYS A 609 0.46 11.14 -15.89
C LYS A 609 0.89 9.93 -15.06
N PRO A 610 2.19 9.77 -14.77
CA PRO A 610 2.69 8.70 -13.91
C PRO A 610 1.90 8.56 -12.60
N GLY A 611 1.51 7.34 -12.29
CA GLY A 611 0.80 6.99 -11.07
C GLY A 611 -0.68 7.38 -11.02
N LEU A 612 -1.28 7.90 -12.10
CA LEU A 612 -2.74 7.96 -12.21
C LEU A 612 -3.27 6.73 -12.92
N VAL A 613 -4.39 6.24 -12.40
CA VAL A 613 -5.03 5.00 -12.84
C VAL A 613 -6.53 5.21 -12.89
N ASP A 614 -7.16 4.91 -14.02
CA ASP A 614 -8.59 4.64 -14.06
C ASP A 614 -8.82 3.24 -13.47
N GLY A 615 -9.51 3.18 -12.33
CA GLY A 615 -9.69 1.95 -11.55
C GLY A 615 -10.46 0.87 -12.32
N PHE A 616 -11.42 1.24 -13.17
CA PHE A 616 -12.20 0.25 -13.92
C PHE A 616 -11.45 -0.26 -15.15
N LEU A 617 -10.61 0.58 -15.76
CA LEU A 617 -9.80 0.17 -16.90
C LEU A 617 -8.54 -0.60 -16.45
N GLY A 618 -7.77 -0.03 -15.53
CA GLY A 618 -6.45 -0.54 -15.16
C GLY A 618 -6.45 -1.61 -14.06
N ALA A 619 -7.48 -1.65 -13.21
CA ALA A 619 -7.52 -2.49 -12.01
C ALA A 619 -8.96 -2.82 -11.57
N SER A 620 -9.83 -3.25 -12.49
CA SER A 620 -11.25 -3.53 -12.22
C SER A 620 -11.47 -4.60 -11.16
N ARG A 621 -10.47 -5.45 -10.94
CA ARG A 621 -10.41 -6.44 -9.87
C ARG A 621 -9.10 -6.29 -9.11
N ILE A 622 -9.17 -6.45 -7.79
CA ILE A 622 -7.99 -6.47 -6.89
C ILE A 622 -7.89 -7.90 -6.34
N GLY A 623 -6.83 -8.62 -6.71
CA GLY A 623 -6.73 -10.06 -6.46
C GLY A 623 -7.61 -10.90 -7.41
N ASP A 624 -7.88 -12.14 -7.03
CA ASP A 624 -8.52 -13.13 -7.92
C ASP A 624 -10.05 -13.07 -7.91
N ASP A 625 -10.66 -12.59 -6.83
CA ASP A 625 -12.11 -12.50 -6.66
C ASP A 625 -12.63 -11.06 -6.81
N LEU A 626 -13.90 -10.90 -7.21
CA LEU A 626 -14.59 -9.62 -7.10
C LEU A 626 -14.72 -9.23 -5.62
N TYR A 627 -14.68 -7.93 -5.36
CA TYR A 627 -14.99 -7.44 -4.02
C TYR A 627 -16.42 -7.83 -3.66
N SER A 628 -16.63 -8.39 -2.47
CA SER A 628 -17.96 -8.78 -2.02
C SER A 628 -18.23 -8.33 -0.59
N ILE A 629 -19.51 -8.05 -0.34
CA ILE A 629 -20.05 -7.78 0.98
C ILE A 629 -21.22 -8.72 1.19
N TYR A 630 -21.15 -9.49 2.27
CA TYR A 630 -22.33 -10.20 2.75
C TYR A 630 -23.17 -9.33 3.66
N ASP A 631 -24.44 -9.17 3.32
CA ASP A 631 -25.42 -8.56 4.19
C ASP A 631 -26.06 -9.64 5.07
N LYS A 632 -25.82 -9.57 6.38
CA LYS A 632 -26.33 -10.54 7.36
C LYS A 632 -27.84 -10.47 7.55
N ASP A 633 -28.45 -9.33 7.28
CA ASP A 633 -29.89 -9.12 7.49
C ASP A 633 -30.67 -9.68 6.29
N SER A 634 -30.23 -9.38 5.07
CA SER A 634 -30.84 -9.93 3.85
C SER A 634 -30.33 -11.33 3.47
N LYS A 635 -29.24 -11.80 4.11
CA LYS A 635 -28.52 -13.06 3.82
C LYS A 635 -28.03 -13.17 2.37
N LYS A 636 -27.72 -12.04 1.74
CA LYS A 636 -27.24 -11.98 0.34
C LYS A 636 -25.79 -11.52 0.28
N GLU A 637 -25.05 -12.10 -0.67
CA GLU A 637 -23.73 -11.61 -1.05
C GLU A 637 -23.88 -10.70 -2.27
N ASN A 638 -23.43 -9.46 -2.13
CA ASN A 638 -23.36 -8.49 -3.23
C ASN A 638 -21.92 -8.38 -3.70
N LYS A 639 -21.72 -8.32 -5.02
CA LYS A 639 -20.40 -8.28 -5.66
C LYS A 639 -20.18 -6.95 -6.36
N TYR A 640 -18.93 -6.52 -6.40
CA TYR A 640 -18.56 -5.22 -6.92
C TYR A 640 -17.26 -5.24 -7.72
N VAL A 641 -17.17 -4.33 -8.69
CA VAL A 641 -15.97 -4.04 -9.49
C VAL A 641 -15.36 -2.69 -9.11
N ASN A 642 -14.04 -2.62 -9.11
CA ASN A 642 -13.32 -1.42 -8.69
C ASN A 642 -13.47 -0.30 -9.73
N TYR A 643 -13.74 0.91 -9.27
CA TYR A 643 -14.07 2.09 -10.09
C TYR A 643 -13.37 3.36 -9.61
N GLY A 644 -13.48 4.40 -10.44
CA GLY A 644 -13.06 5.76 -10.12
C GLY A 644 -11.59 6.04 -10.40
N LEU A 645 -11.11 7.20 -9.94
CA LEU A 645 -9.72 7.61 -10.12
C LEU A 645 -8.86 7.10 -8.97
N HIS A 646 -7.70 6.56 -9.29
CA HIS A 646 -6.76 5.97 -8.34
C HIS A 646 -5.36 6.59 -8.49
N LEU A 647 -4.62 6.60 -7.38
CA LEU A 647 -3.20 6.95 -7.33
C LEU A 647 -2.36 5.70 -7.05
N ALA A 648 -1.22 5.57 -7.72
CA ALA A 648 -0.18 4.63 -7.36
C ALA A 648 0.94 5.37 -6.60
N PRO A 649 1.02 5.26 -5.27
CA PRO A 649 2.04 5.96 -4.49
C PRO A 649 3.38 5.24 -4.53
N ARG A 650 4.45 6.01 -4.70
CA ARG A 650 5.82 5.52 -4.57
C ARG A 650 6.15 5.24 -3.10
N PHE A 651 6.87 4.15 -2.87
CA PHE A 651 7.35 3.72 -1.55
C PHE A 651 6.26 3.48 -0.52
N TYR A 652 5.11 2.96 -0.95
CA TYR A 652 4.08 2.50 -0.04
C TYR A 652 3.38 1.26 -0.59
N ALA A 653 3.91 0.11 -0.21
CA ALA A 653 3.33 -1.21 -0.44
C ALA A 653 3.55 -2.10 0.80
N PRO A 654 3.13 -1.64 2.00
CA PRO A 654 3.28 -2.42 3.22
C PRO A 654 2.35 -3.63 3.24
N ASN A 655 2.49 -4.48 4.26
CA ASN A 655 1.64 -5.66 4.44
C ASN A 655 0.20 -5.31 4.85
N GLY A 656 -0.66 -6.33 4.94
CA GLY A 656 -2.04 -6.19 5.42
C GLY A 656 -2.13 -5.42 6.76
N GLY A 657 -3.21 -4.65 6.94
CA GLY A 657 -3.39 -3.71 8.06
C GLY A 657 -3.15 -2.24 7.70
N ALA A 658 -2.38 -1.96 6.63
CA ALA A 658 -2.23 -0.61 6.10
C ALA A 658 -3.48 -0.09 5.35
N SER A 659 -4.40 -0.98 4.98
CA SER A 659 -5.70 -0.63 4.41
C SER A 659 -6.38 0.48 5.20
N GLY A 660 -6.71 1.59 4.55
CA GLY A 660 -7.37 2.76 5.13
C GLY A 660 -6.41 3.88 5.50
N SER A 661 -5.10 3.71 5.21
CA SER A 661 -4.12 4.80 5.32
C SER A 661 -4.56 5.99 4.50
N SER A 662 -4.61 7.17 5.11
CA SER A 662 -4.92 8.41 4.39
C SER A 662 -3.74 8.84 3.53
N VAL A 663 -4.01 9.28 2.31
CA VAL A 663 -3.06 9.99 1.44
C VAL A 663 -3.35 11.48 1.51
N ARG A 664 -2.36 12.26 1.96
CA ARG A 664 -2.51 13.70 2.21
C ARG A 664 -1.39 14.51 1.59
N ASN A 665 -1.58 15.83 1.49
CA ASN A 665 -0.50 16.77 1.18
C ASN A 665 0.05 17.47 2.44
N LYS A 666 1.04 18.35 2.24
CA LYS A 666 1.67 19.14 3.32
C LYS A 666 0.70 20.10 4.03
N LYS A 667 -0.44 20.44 3.41
CA LYS A 667 -1.51 21.29 3.98
C LYS A 667 -2.53 20.51 4.81
N ASN A 668 -2.30 19.21 5.03
CA ASN A 668 -3.23 18.28 5.66
C ASN A 668 -4.56 18.14 4.91
N GLU A 669 -4.54 18.33 3.58
CA GLU A 669 -5.66 18.04 2.70
C GLU A 669 -5.61 16.56 2.29
N LEU A 670 -6.72 15.85 2.48
CA LEU A 670 -6.97 14.49 2.06
C LEU A 670 -7.21 14.43 0.55
N ILE A 671 -6.56 13.47 -0.07
CA ILE A 671 -6.58 13.27 -1.53
C ILE A 671 -7.20 11.91 -1.86
N ALA A 672 -6.73 10.87 -1.17
CA ALA A 672 -7.12 9.50 -1.44
C ALA A 672 -7.03 8.63 -0.17
N VAL A 673 -7.58 7.41 -0.25
CA VAL A 673 -7.42 6.37 0.76
C VAL A 673 -6.71 5.16 0.15
N PHE A 674 -5.59 4.74 0.74
CA PHE A 674 -4.84 3.57 0.29
C PHE A 674 -5.63 2.29 0.57
N HIS A 675 -5.75 1.38 -0.41
CA HIS A 675 -6.61 0.19 -0.30
C HIS A 675 -5.96 -1.12 -0.74
N SER A 676 -5.05 -1.07 -1.71
CA SER A 676 -4.40 -2.26 -2.26
C SER A 676 -2.89 -2.12 -2.22
N SER A 677 -2.20 -3.20 -1.84
CA SER A 677 -0.75 -3.26 -1.76
C SER A 677 -0.22 -4.36 -2.67
N ASN A 678 0.74 -4.02 -3.53
CA ASN A 678 1.44 -4.96 -4.37
C ASN A 678 2.94 -4.95 -4.02
N ASP A 679 3.30 -5.78 -3.05
CA ASP A 679 4.68 -5.95 -2.56
C ASP A 679 5.64 -6.32 -3.71
N TRP A 680 5.21 -7.06 -4.72
CA TRP A 680 6.07 -7.37 -5.86
C TRP A 680 6.31 -6.14 -6.73
N ALA A 681 5.27 -5.35 -7.04
CA ALA A 681 5.39 -4.13 -7.83
C ALA A 681 6.01 -2.95 -7.06
N LYS A 682 6.19 -3.07 -5.73
CA LYS A 682 6.71 -2.02 -4.83
C LYS A 682 5.86 -0.74 -4.81
N THR A 683 4.58 -0.87 -5.13
CA THR A 683 3.55 0.18 -5.10
C THR A 683 2.21 -0.44 -4.74
N GLY A 684 1.21 0.39 -4.48
CA GLY A 684 -0.18 -0.04 -4.32
C GLY A 684 -1.13 0.88 -5.08
N LEU A 685 -2.40 0.86 -4.70
CA LEU A 685 -3.43 1.76 -5.20
C LEU A 685 -4.13 2.48 -4.05
N ALA A 686 -4.43 3.75 -4.27
CA ALA A 686 -5.21 4.59 -3.39
C ALA A 686 -6.38 5.22 -4.15
N ALA A 687 -7.58 5.08 -3.61
CA ALA A 687 -8.83 5.56 -4.20
C ALA A 687 -9.00 7.05 -3.93
N VAL A 688 -9.10 7.87 -4.98
CA VAL A 688 -9.22 9.34 -4.87
C VAL A 688 -10.64 9.72 -4.45
N PHE A 689 -10.78 10.65 -3.51
CA PHE A 689 -12.09 11.09 -3.00
C PHE A 689 -12.93 11.86 -4.02
N ARG A 690 -12.27 12.52 -4.98
CA ARG A 690 -12.90 13.38 -5.98
C ARG A 690 -12.33 13.16 -7.37
N SER A 691 -13.20 12.92 -8.35
CA SER A 691 -12.87 12.84 -9.77
C SER A 691 -13.64 13.91 -10.54
N PRO A 692 -12.98 14.70 -11.42
CA PRO A 692 -13.66 15.65 -12.30
C PRO A 692 -14.41 14.95 -13.44
N GLY A 693 -14.19 13.64 -13.62
CA GLY A 693 -14.61 12.87 -14.78
C GLY A 693 -13.64 13.01 -15.97
N LYS A 694 -13.70 12.09 -16.92
CA LYS A 694 -12.99 12.19 -18.20
C LYS A 694 -13.78 11.46 -19.28
N GLU A 695 -14.09 12.19 -20.34
CA GLU A 695 -14.67 11.63 -21.55
C GLU A 695 -13.56 10.95 -22.38
N TYR A 696 -13.87 9.80 -22.97
CA TYR A 696 -12.94 9.02 -23.78
C TYR A 696 -13.30 8.99 -25.27
N ASP A 697 -14.13 9.93 -25.74
CA ASP A 697 -14.53 10.09 -27.15
C ASP A 697 -15.00 8.77 -27.81
N GLY A 698 -15.73 7.95 -27.05
CA GLY A 698 -16.25 6.65 -27.51
C GLY A 698 -15.21 5.54 -27.63
N LEU A 699 -13.95 5.76 -27.23
CA LEU A 699 -12.88 4.75 -27.26
C LEU A 699 -13.27 3.47 -26.52
N PHE A 700 -14.05 3.60 -25.44
CA PHE A 700 -14.56 2.51 -24.61
C PHE A 700 -16.09 2.36 -24.70
N GLY A 701 -16.68 2.74 -25.84
CA GLY A 701 -18.13 2.73 -26.02
C GLY A 701 -18.78 3.80 -25.16
N ALA A 702 -19.79 3.41 -24.36
CA ALA A 702 -20.49 4.34 -23.46
C ALA A 702 -19.75 4.61 -22.14
N TYR A 703 -18.63 3.92 -21.88
CA TYR A 703 -17.89 4.10 -20.64
C TYR A 703 -17.00 5.35 -20.68
N ASN A 704 -17.09 6.14 -19.60
CA ASN A 704 -16.24 7.29 -19.29
C ASN A 704 -15.83 7.22 -17.81
N LEU A 705 -14.72 7.86 -17.45
CA LEU A 705 -14.36 8.01 -16.03
C LEU A 705 -15.42 8.91 -15.37
N PRO A 706 -16.13 8.45 -14.32
CA PRO A 706 -17.23 9.20 -13.73
C PRO A 706 -16.74 10.44 -12.97
N GLN A 707 -17.61 11.46 -12.93
CA GLN A 707 -17.45 12.62 -12.06
C GLN A 707 -18.13 12.33 -10.71
N TYR A 708 -17.37 12.46 -9.62
CA TYR A 708 -17.88 12.19 -8.27
C TYR A 708 -17.07 12.93 -7.20
N ASP A 709 -17.71 13.17 -6.06
CA ASP A 709 -17.07 13.58 -4.81
C ASP A 709 -17.66 12.75 -3.65
N LEU A 710 -16.87 11.84 -3.08
CA LEU A 710 -17.36 10.92 -2.05
C LEU A 710 -17.72 11.61 -0.73
N ILE A 711 -17.30 12.86 -0.54
CA ILE A 711 -17.49 13.61 0.70
C ILE A 711 -18.69 14.55 0.57
N TYR A 712 -18.62 15.48 -0.40
CA TYR A 712 -19.61 16.54 -0.58
C TYR A 712 -20.73 16.17 -1.56
N GLY A 713 -20.48 15.22 -2.47
CA GLY A 713 -21.42 14.86 -3.54
C GLY A 713 -21.42 15.84 -4.72
N GLY A 714 -22.50 15.83 -5.50
CA GLY A 714 -22.73 16.78 -6.60
C GLY A 714 -22.13 16.38 -7.95
N GLY A 715 -21.52 15.20 -8.09
CA GLY A 715 -21.06 14.69 -9.38
C GLY A 715 -22.23 14.33 -10.31
N LYS A 716 -22.08 14.59 -11.63
CA LYS A 716 -23.17 14.35 -12.60
C LYS A 716 -23.65 12.88 -12.60
N GLU A 717 -22.74 11.91 -12.56
CA GLU A 717 -23.06 10.47 -12.47
C GLU A 717 -23.30 9.98 -11.04
N GLN A 718 -23.13 10.79 -10.00
CA GLN A 718 -23.15 10.33 -8.61
C GLN A 718 -24.58 10.32 -8.02
N LYS A 719 -24.88 9.34 -7.16
CA LYS A 719 -26.13 9.24 -6.38
C LYS A 719 -25.94 9.10 -4.86
N LYS A 720 -24.72 8.83 -4.38
CA LYS A 720 -24.42 8.72 -2.94
C LYS A 720 -23.08 9.36 -2.59
N SER A 721 -23.02 10.01 -1.44
CA SER A 721 -21.84 10.62 -0.80
C SER A 721 -21.98 10.58 0.73
N TYR A 722 -20.90 10.90 1.45
CA TYR A 722 -20.93 10.99 2.92
C TYR A 722 -21.96 12.02 3.43
N ARG A 723 -22.01 13.21 2.83
CA ARG A 723 -23.00 14.25 3.16
C ARG A 723 -24.44 13.73 3.00
N GLU A 724 -24.73 13.10 1.87
CA GLU A 724 -26.07 12.54 1.59
C GLU A 724 -26.42 11.40 2.56
N ALA A 725 -25.45 10.55 2.89
CA ALA A 725 -25.64 9.49 3.87
C ALA A 725 -25.97 10.04 5.27
N LEU A 726 -25.26 11.10 5.72
CA LEU A 726 -25.62 11.80 6.95
C LEU A 726 -27.03 12.39 6.87
N LYS A 727 -27.41 12.98 5.72
CA LYS A 727 -28.73 13.58 5.54
C LYS A 727 -29.83 12.53 5.64
N THR A 728 -29.63 11.35 5.03
CA THR A 728 -30.55 10.21 5.16
C THR A 728 -30.66 9.71 6.60
N MET A 729 -29.54 9.60 7.32
CA MET A 729 -29.53 9.05 8.69
C MET A 729 -30.06 10.03 9.74
N TYR A 730 -29.76 11.32 9.61
CA TYR A 730 -29.97 12.32 10.67
C TYR A 730 -30.84 13.51 10.28
N GLY A 731 -31.00 13.80 8.99
CA GLY A 731 -31.71 15.00 8.52
C GLY A 731 -33.22 14.99 8.83
N THR A 732 -33.83 13.81 8.96
CA THR A 732 -35.25 13.66 9.29
C THR A 732 -35.55 13.88 10.78
N SER A 733 -34.62 13.48 11.66
CA SER A 733 -34.76 13.61 13.11
C SER A 733 -34.19 14.93 13.65
N ASN A 734 -33.28 15.57 12.91
CA ASN A 734 -32.72 16.86 13.25
C ASN A 734 -32.37 17.66 11.98
N SER A 735 -33.28 18.56 11.58
CA SER A 735 -33.07 19.46 10.43
C SER A 735 -31.91 20.46 10.62
N GLN A 736 -31.37 20.57 11.84
CA GLN A 736 -30.21 21.40 12.16
C GLN A 736 -28.92 20.59 12.38
N PHE A 737 -28.89 19.30 12.00
CA PHE A 737 -27.69 18.47 12.15
C PHE A 737 -26.49 19.09 11.46
N LYS A 738 -25.42 19.33 12.24
CA LYS A 738 -24.19 19.98 11.80
C LYS A 738 -22.99 19.20 12.27
N THR A 739 -22.00 19.12 11.41
CA THR A 739 -20.68 18.56 11.74
C THR A 739 -19.61 19.63 11.58
N ASN A 740 -18.36 19.27 11.85
CA ASN A 740 -17.24 20.16 11.62
C ASN A 740 -17.07 20.47 10.12
N LEU A 741 -17.20 19.45 9.25
CA LEU A 741 -17.13 19.61 7.80
C LEU A 741 -18.38 20.29 7.22
N PHE A 742 -19.57 19.96 7.73
CA PHE A 742 -20.86 20.50 7.26
C PHE A 742 -21.43 21.51 8.26
N ASN A 743 -20.66 22.58 8.52
CA ASN A 743 -20.97 23.55 9.55
C ASN A 743 -22.24 24.40 9.27
N LYS A 744 -22.65 24.50 8.00
CA LYS A 744 -23.88 25.18 7.56
C LYS A 744 -25.08 24.23 7.44
N GLY A 745 -24.88 22.92 7.63
CA GLY A 745 -25.90 21.88 7.45
C GLY A 745 -25.63 21.02 6.22
N LEU A 746 -26.51 20.06 5.96
CA LEU A 746 -26.31 18.99 4.99
C LEU A 746 -26.96 19.23 3.62
N GLU A 747 -27.57 20.39 3.38
CA GLU A 747 -28.24 20.73 2.10
C GLU A 747 -27.25 21.05 0.95
N ASP A 748 -27.71 20.89 -0.30
CA ASP A 748 -26.88 21.05 -1.51
C ASP A 748 -26.35 22.49 -1.66
N GLU A 749 -27.17 23.48 -1.26
CA GLU A 749 -26.81 24.89 -1.31
C GLU A 749 -25.62 25.21 -0.39
N HIS A 750 -25.39 24.38 0.64
CA HIS A 750 -24.31 24.54 1.62
C HIS A 750 -22.99 23.89 1.19
N ILE A 751 -22.94 23.17 0.06
CA ILE A 751 -21.68 22.68 -0.49
C ILE A 751 -20.77 23.89 -0.79
N PRO A 752 -19.51 23.94 -0.30
CA PRO A 752 -18.62 25.06 -0.60
C PRO A 752 -18.34 25.18 -2.09
N SER A 753 -18.16 26.42 -2.58
CA SER A 753 -18.02 26.73 -4.01
C SER A 753 -16.91 25.92 -4.70
N GLU A 754 -15.80 25.71 -4.03
CA GLU A 754 -14.63 24.99 -4.51
C GLU A 754 -14.87 23.47 -4.68
N PHE A 755 -15.90 22.91 -4.05
CA PHE A 755 -16.31 21.51 -4.22
C PHE A 755 -17.49 21.34 -5.18
N LYS A 756 -18.09 22.43 -5.68
CA LYS A 756 -19.08 22.34 -6.76
C LYS A 756 -18.37 22.06 -8.08
N PHE A 757 -18.88 21.12 -8.86
CA PHE A 757 -18.36 20.88 -10.20
C PHE A 757 -18.79 22.01 -11.13
N THR A 758 -17.81 22.75 -11.65
CA THR A 758 -17.98 23.57 -12.85
C THR A 758 -17.78 22.68 -14.07
N THR A 759 -18.41 22.98 -15.20
CA THR A 759 -18.47 22.21 -16.48
C THR A 759 -17.32 21.20 -16.71
N PRO A 760 -17.59 19.96 -17.22
CA PRO A 760 -16.61 18.88 -17.26
C PRO A 760 -15.24 19.26 -17.87
N ALA A 761 -14.17 18.66 -17.36
CA ALA A 761 -12.85 18.72 -17.98
C ALA A 761 -12.92 18.16 -19.41
N LYS A 762 -12.38 18.91 -20.38
CA LYS A 762 -12.26 18.49 -21.78
C LYS A 762 -11.04 17.61 -21.99
#